data_AF-A0A257NFN4-F1
#
_entry.id   AF-A0A257NFN4-F1
#
_cell.length_a   1.000
_cell.length_b   1.000
_cell.length_c   1.000
_cell.angle_alpha   90.00
_cell.angle_beta   90.00
_cell.angle_gamma   90.00
#
_symmetry.space_group_name_H-M   'P 1'
#
loop_
_entity.id
_entity.type
_entity.pdbx_description
1 polymer ?
#
loop_
_entity_poly.entity_id
_entity_poly.type
_entity_poly.pdbx_seq_one_letter_code
_entity_poly.pdbx_strand_id
1 'polypeptide(L)'
;LPTIDASQTNLPEDWKNLPAYKINQGQAMDFKVIRRGDPEPEPNQLSLTRRLWLDFDGKGYTVNDAINGKMTSGWRLNTLPDTQLGKVTLDGNNQLITQQAGTEKQGVEVRKGMIMLNADSRIKGDIDTMSAVGWEQSFHNVSAELNLPPGWRLLAASGVDNVPDSWISRWTLLDLFLVLITALATGRIWNHYWGALALVTLVIIWHEPGAPHYTWLNILAATALLGVLPQGRFYKLTRWYLNVCWLALVVITVPFMVSQVRMGIYPQLENPWQDIHVTSRAESPMPAPATMPMEAMDAAQQQLGELAKRARSKNEYERAMPEQKASGAYYGSSATNFERIDPKAKVQTGPGLPQWQWNKVYLSWNGSVDPGQQLGLWYLSPGMTMLLNFLRVVLVAILALLMFGVAEKFRPNFIRKLGMGNKATPLLIWFILLPLLSIPSPNIQAAEFPSETLLNELKNRLQEVEMPDCLPVCAQIQQMNMVITDKIIEITLQIDAQESVTLPLPSEYNQWFPNQVLDNGEPAQAVYRNNNTLWINLKKGEHKVILKGLTPLLSKFTLPLPLKPNRITVEKSGWEVVGVHENGWSDDQLQFSRIQQTRQDKTKPVLEPGVLPPFVRVERLLSVGLDWRVITRIIRISPADSAVVLTVPLLPGESVTSPGVRVKDNAVEVNMAAQQTVMQWDSTLEKTDKLELIAPK
;
A
#
# COMPACT_ATOMS: atom_id res chain seq x y z
N LEU A 1 33.06 44.58 0.03
CA LEU A 1 32.49 45.92 0.33
C LEU A 1 32.98 46.37 1.71
N PRO A 2 33.17 47.67 1.96
CA PRO A 2 33.56 48.16 3.28
C PRO A 2 32.42 47.96 4.28
N THR A 3 32.77 47.41 5.44
CA THR A 3 31.87 47.29 6.60
C THR A 3 31.62 48.67 7.20
N ILE A 4 30.37 48.93 7.57
CA ILE A 4 29.97 50.15 8.29
C ILE A 4 29.42 49.77 9.66
N ASP A 5 29.54 50.68 10.63
CA ASP A 5 28.91 50.50 11.94
C ASP A 5 27.40 50.67 11.81
N ALA A 6 26.67 49.56 11.98
CA ALA A 6 25.22 49.54 11.85
C ALA A 6 24.51 50.42 12.91
N SER A 7 25.15 50.67 14.07
CA SER A 7 24.60 51.52 15.13
C SER A 7 24.48 52.98 14.75
N GLN A 8 25.30 53.45 13.79
CA GLN A 8 25.31 54.82 13.27
C GLN A 8 24.48 54.97 11.98
N THR A 9 23.58 54.04 11.72
CA THR A 9 22.72 54.05 10.53
C THR A 9 21.24 54.06 10.93
N ASN A 10 20.39 54.39 9.96
CA ASN A 10 18.93 54.31 10.10
C ASN A 10 18.40 52.88 9.86
N LEU A 11 19.25 51.84 10.01
CA LEU A 11 18.78 50.46 9.92
C LEU A 11 17.81 50.16 11.09
N PRO A 12 16.80 49.30 10.88
CA PRO A 12 15.92 48.85 11.97
C PRO A 12 16.70 48.30 13.15
N GLU A 13 16.21 48.49 14.38
CA GLU A 13 16.92 48.08 15.61
C GLU A 13 17.32 46.59 15.60
N ASP A 14 16.44 45.71 15.11
CA ASP A 14 16.71 44.27 15.01
C ASP A 14 17.89 43.93 14.07
N TRP A 15 18.21 44.82 13.13
CA TRP A 15 19.25 44.63 12.12
C TRP A 15 20.56 45.28 12.50
N LYS A 16 20.58 46.16 13.51
CA LYS A 16 21.82 46.80 14.01
C LYS A 16 22.81 45.80 14.62
N ASN A 17 22.34 44.60 14.99
CA ASN A 17 23.17 43.51 15.49
C ASN A 17 23.81 42.66 14.36
N LEU A 18 23.52 42.94 13.09
CA LEU A 18 24.05 42.22 11.95
C LEU A 18 25.19 43.00 11.27
N PRO A 19 26.15 42.33 10.62
CA PRO A 19 27.17 43.01 9.82
C PRO A 19 26.54 43.85 8.70
N ALA A 20 26.82 45.16 8.70
CA ALA A 20 26.32 46.08 7.69
C ALA A 20 27.41 46.48 6.70
N TYR A 21 27.04 46.59 5.42
CA TYR A 21 27.94 46.96 4.33
C TYR A 21 27.30 48.09 3.52
N LYS A 22 28.10 49.09 3.12
CA LYS A 22 27.64 50.18 2.26
C LYS A 22 27.86 49.84 0.79
N ILE A 23 26.82 49.98 -0.03
CA ILE A 23 26.86 49.88 -1.49
C ILE A 23 26.47 51.23 -2.08
N ASN A 24 27.34 51.83 -2.88
CA ASN A 24 27.04 53.03 -3.65
C ASN A 24 26.63 52.67 -5.09
N GLN A 25 25.99 53.60 -5.78
CA GLN A 25 25.61 53.44 -7.19
C GLN A 25 26.83 53.11 -8.05
N GLY A 26 26.76 52.01 -8.81
CA GLY A 26 27.87 51.47 -9.62
C GLY A 26 28.75 50.44 -8.90
N GLN A 27 28.54 50.16 -7.61
CA GLN A 27 29.22 49.06 -6.90
C GLN A 27 28.38 47.78 -6.94
N ALA A 28 29.04 46.64 -7.10
CA ALA A 28 28.42 45.32 -7.02
C ALA A 28 28.83 44.59 -5.73
N MET A 29 27.91 43.77 -5.21
CA MET A 29 28.17 42.86 -4.10
C MET A 29 28.37 41.46 -4.65
N ASP A 30 29.60 40.97 -4.55
CA ASP A 30 29.92 39.58 -4.92
C ASP A 30 29.99 38.71 -3.66
N PHE A 31 29.19 37.65 -3.65
CA PHE A 31 29.25 36.63 -2.61
C PHE A 31 30.30 35.59 -2.99
N LYS A 32 31.44 35.61 -2.29
CA LYS A 32 32.44 34.55 -2.39
C LYS A 32 32.13 33.49 -1.35
N VAL A 33 31.84 32.27 -1.80
CA VAL A 33 31.67 31.12 -0.90
C VAL A 33 33.02 30.84 -0.24
N ILE A 34 33.15 31.12 1.06
CA ILE A 34 34.40 30.90 1.82
C ILE A 34 34.45 29.46 2.34
N ARG A 35 33.32 28.93 2.81
CA ARG A 35 33.16 27.55 3.29
C ARG A 35 31.68 27.18 3.26
N ARG A 36 31.35 26.00 2.74
CA ARG A 36 30.00 25.41 2.87
C ARG A 36 29.97 24.64 4.20
N GLY A 37 28.87 24.72 4.95
CA GLY A 37 28.79 24.27 6.35
C GLY A 37 29.23 22.81 6.59
N ASP A 38 29.09 21.97 5.56
CA ASP A 38 29.58 20.60 5.54
C ASP A 38 30.00 20.23 4.10
N PRO A 39 31.31 20.23 3.77
CA PRO A 39 31.79 19.90 2.43
C PRO A 39 31.69 18.40 2.11
N GLU A 40 31.63 17.54 3.13
CA GLU A 40 31.52 16.08 3.02
C GLU A 40 30.47 15.56 4.01
N PRO A 41 29.18 15.70 3.69
CA PRO A 41 28.12 15.16 4.54
C PRO A 41 28.31 13.66 4.73
N GLU A 42 27.92 13.16 5.91
CA GLU A 42 27.91 11.71 6.20
C GLU A 42 27.25 10.94 5.04
N PRO A 43 27.75 9.76 4.66
CA PRO A 43 27.14 8.97 3.58
C PRO A 43 25.69 8.56 3.93
N ASN A 44 24.88 8.38 2.89
CA ASN A 44 23.49 7.95 3.04
C ASN A 44 23.40 6.59 3.76
N GLN A 45 22.65 6.51 4.86
CA GLN A 45 22.43 5.28 5.63
C GLN A 45 21.09 4.68 5.27
N LEU A 46 21.07 3.90 4.19
CA LEU A 46 19.86 3.26 3.66
C LEU A 46 19.92 1.75 3.78
N SER A 47 18.76 1.16 4.01
CA SER A 47 18.51 -0.28 4.01
C SER A 47 17.52 -0.63 2.91
N LEU A 48 17.74 -1.76 2.24
CA LEU A 48 16.91 -2.27 1.17
C LEU A 48 16.39 -3.66 1.54
N THR A 49 15.07 -3.81 1.51
CA THR A 49 14.40 -5.12 1.55
C THR A 49 13.68 -5.33 0.24
N ARG A 50 14.09 -6.35 -0.50
CA ARG A 50 13.61 -6.65 -1.85
C ARG A 50 12.77 -7.91 -1.85
N ARG A 51 11.65 -7.90 -2.55
CA ARG A 51 10.87 -9.10 -2.87
C ARG A 51 10.84 -9.29 -4.37
N LEU A 52 11.35 -10.43 -4.82
CA LEU A 52 11.42 -10.83 -6.22
C LEU A 52 10.41 -11.94 -6.46
N TRP A 53 9.57 -11.79 -7.48
CA TRP A 53 8.75 -12.88 -8.00
C TRP A 53 9.21 -13.20 -9.41
N LEU A 54 9.82 -14.39 -9.57
CA LEU A 54 10.16 -14.90 -10.90
C LEU A 54 8.87 -15.19 -11.66
N ASP A 55 8.80 -14.78 -12.92
CA ASP A 55 7.68 -15.13 -13.78
C ASP A 55 7.57 -16.64 -14.00
N PHE A 56 6.35 -17.14 -14.16
CA PHE A 56 6.12 -18.55 -14.49
C PHE A 56 6.82 -18.99 -15.78
N ASP A 57 6.97 -18.07 -16.75
CA ASP A 57 7.64 -18.30 -18.03
C ASP A 57 9.15 -18.01 -18.01
N GLY A 58 9.69 -17.53 -16.88
CA GLY A 58 11.10 -17.23 -16.71
C GLY A 58 11.62 -16.07 -17.57
N LYS A 59 10.78 -15.09 -17.94
CA LYS A 59 11.21 -13.93 -18.75
C LYS A 59 11.56 -12.66 -17.95
N GLY A 60 11.44 -12.70 -16.63
CA GLY A 60 11.73 -11.56 -15.78
C GLY A 60 11.24 -11.71 -14.34
N TYR A 61 11.24 -10.58 -13.64
CA TYR A 61 10.79 -10.48 -12.25
C TYR A 61 9.83 -9.32 -12.06
N THR A 62 8.78 -9.55 -11.28
CA THR A 62 8.08 -8.46 -10.60
C THR A 62 8.79 -8.21 -9.28
N VAL A 63 9.06 -6.95 -8.97
CA VAL A 63 9.89 -6.57 -7.83
C VAL A 63 9.14 -5.58 -6.97
N ASN A 64 9.22 -5.78 -5.66
CA ASN A 64 8.81 -4.80 -4.66
C ASN A 64 10.02 -4.48 -3.77
N ASP A 65 10.47 -3.23 -3.81
CA ASP A 65 11.59 -2.72 -3.04
C ASP A 65 11.08 -1.82 -1.92
N ALA A 66 11.41 -2.15 -0.68
CA ALA A 66 11.20 -1.31 0.49
C ALA A 66 12.54 -0.72 0.95
N ILE A 67 12.66 0.60 0.84
CA ILE A 67 13.86 1.37 1.20
C ILE A 67 13.57 2.23 2.42
N ASN A 68 14.35 2.05 3.47
CA ASN A 68 14.23 2.81 4.71
C ASN A 68 15.59 3.34 5.16
N GLY A 69 15.61 4.57 5.69
CA GLY A 69 16.81 5.10 6.33
C GLY A 69 16.94 6.62 6.24
N LYS A 70 18.17 7.10 6.34
CA LYS A 70 18.53 8.52 6.31
C LYS A 70 19.34 8.84 5.05
N MET A 71 18.81 9.74 4.25
CA MET A 71 19.47 10.40 3.13
C MET A 71 20.00 11.77 3.57
N THR A 72 21.27 12.03 3.31
CA THR A 72 22.01 13.25 3.68
C THR A 72 22.55 13.96 2.44
N SER A 73 22.65 13.26 1.31
CA SER A 73 23.16 13.75 0.05
C SER A 73 22.45 13.10 -1.14
N GLY A 74 22.56 13.71 -2.33
CA GLY A 74 22.02 13.16 -3.57
C GLY A 74 20.51 12.97 -3.52
N TRP A 75 19.75 14.06 -3.37
CA TRP A 75 18.28 14.14 -3.15
C TRP A 75 17.36 13.56 -4.26
N ARG A 76 17.81 12.50 -4.93
CA ARG A 76 17.10 11.76 -5.97
C ARG A 76 17.55 10.30 -5.97
N LEU A 77 16.58 9.39 -5.97
CA LEU A 77 16.82 7.96 -6.10
C LEU A 77 16.46 7.51 -7.51
N ASN A 78 17.47 7.13 -8.29
CA ASN A 78 17.31 6.57 -9.63
C ASN A 78 17.45 5.05 -9.61
N THR A 79 16.69 4.37 -10.45
CA THR A 79 16.90 2.94 -10.73
C THR A 79 17.97 2.72 -11.79
N LEU A 80 18.54 1.53 -11.77
CA LEU A 80 19.42 1.04 -12.83
C LEU A 80 18.60 0.68 -14.09
N PRO A 81 19.22 0.63 -15.29
CA PRO A 81 18.51 0.43 -16.56
C PRO A 81 17.74 -0.89 -16.68
N ASP A 82 18.14 -1.92 -15.93
CA ASP A 82 17.49 -3.23 -15.85
C ASP A 82 16.15 -3.19 -15.09
N THR A 83 15.91 -2.14 -14.31
CA THR A 83 14.78 -2.01 -13.38
C THR A 83 13.83 -0.90 -13.83
N GLN A 84 12.68 -1.29 -14.39
CA GLN A 84 11.64 -0.37 -14.85
C GLN A 84 10.70 -0.03 -13.69
N LEU A 85 10.69 1.23 -13.25
CA LEU A 85 9.78 1.68 -12.19
C LEU A 85 8.35 1.78 -12.70
N GLY A 86 7.41 1.21 -11.94
CA GLY A 86 5.98 1.30 -12.23
C GLY A 86 5.24 2.21 -11.25
N LYS A 87 5.45 2.01 -9.95
CA LYS A 87 4.84 2.82 -8.88
C LYS A 87 5.86 3.09 -7.79
N VAL A 88 5.86 4.30 -7.24
CA VAL A 88 6.67 4.64 -6.07
C VAL A 88 5.81 5.38 -5.06
N THR A 89 5.95 5.01 -3.79
CA THR A 89 5.38 5.71 -2.64
C THR A 89 6.51 6.15 -1.74
N LEU A 90 6.44 7.38 -1.25
CA LEU A 90 7.40 7.94 -0.29
C LEU A 90 6.61 8.48 0.89
N ASP A 91 6.92 8.01 2.09
CA ASP A 91 6.22 8.30 3.35
C ASP A 91 4.70 8.05 3.27
N GLY A 92 4.29 7.05 2.49
CA GLY A 92 2.87 6.70 2.27
C GLY A 92 2.17 7.49 1.15
N ASN A 93 2.81 8.52 0.59
CA ASN A 93 2.27 9.33 -0.50
C ASN A 93 2.80 8.86 -1.86
N ASN A 94 1.94 8.74 -2.86
CA ASN A 94 2.36 8.41 -4.22
C ASN A 94 3.30 9.49 -4.77
N GLN A 95 4.40 9.09 -5.40
CA GLN A 95 5.35 9.99 -6.03
C GLN A 95 5.33 9.83 -7.56
N LEU A 96 5.51 10.94 -8.27
CA LEU A 96 5.64 10.93 -9.72
C LEU A 96 7.01 10.38 -10.10
N ILE A 97 7.03 9.31 -10.89
CA ILE A 97 8.28 8.81 -11.48
C ILE A 97 8.67 9.76 -12.61
N THR A 98 9.86 10.32 -12.51
CA THR A 98 10.42 11.28 -13.47
C THR A 98 11.68 10.72 -14.11
N GLN A 99 12.02 11.20 -15.30
CA GLN A 99 13.30 10.90 -15.94
C GLN A 99 14.29 12.02 -15.67
N GLN A 100 15.53 11.67 -15.37
CA GLN A 100 16.59 12.66 -15.21
C GLN A 100 16.94 13.27 -16.57
N ALA A 101 16.95 14.61 -16.64
CA ALA A 101 17.21 15.35 -17.87
C ALA A 101 18.52 14.92 -18.56
N GLY A 102 18.45 14.64 -19.86
CA GLY A 102 19.60 14.18 -20.65
C GLY A 102 19.94 12.69 -20.48
N THR A 103 19.14 11.92 -19.73
CA THR A 103 19.30 10.48 -19.54
C THR A 103 17.96 9.76 -19.62
N GLU A 104 17.95 8.44 -19.85
CA GLU A 104 16.73 7.62 -19.78
C GLU A 104 16.44 7.09 -18.36
N LYS A 105 17.22 7.54 -17.37
CA LYS A 105 17.15 7.03 -15.99
C LYS A 105 15.88 7.51 -15.30
N GLN A 106 15.10 6.56 -14.80
CA GLN A 106 13.89 6.81 -14.05
C GLN A 106 14.19 6.89 -12.56
N GLY A 107 13.47 7.73 -11.85
CA GLY A 107 13.65 7.90 -10.42
C GLY A 107 12.65 8.86 -9.79
N VAL A 108 12.82 9.05 -8.48
CA VAL A 108 12.01 9.97 -7.68
C VAL A 108 12.89 10.95 -6.92
N GLU A 109 12.42 12.19 -6.79
CA GLU A 109 13.06 13.18 -5.94
C GLU A 109 12.74 12.91 -4.47
N VAL A 110 13.75 13.06 -3.61
CA VAL A 110 13.64 12.93 -2.17
C VAL A 110 13.90 14.28 -1.54
N ARG A 111 12.92 14.82 -0.79
CA ARG A 111 13.03 16.17 -0.20
C ARG A 111 13.24 16.18 1.32
N LYS A 112 13.11 15.02 1.96
CA LYS A 112 13.29 14.84 3.40
C LYS A 112 14.48 13.93 3.66
N GLY A 113 15.17 14.16 4.77
CA GLY A 113 16.32 13.36 5.17
C GLY A 113 15.94 11.93 5.57
N MET A 114 14.87 11.75 6.33
CA MET A 114 14.35 10.40 6.64
C MET A 114 13.40 9.96 5.53
N ILE A 115 13.56 8.73 5.04
CA ILE A 115 12.72 8.18 3.99
C ILE A 115 12.15 6.82 4.37
N MET A 116 10.89 6.63 4.01
CA MET A 116 10.24 5.32 3.90
C MET A 116 9.66 5.21 2.49
N LEU A 117 10.38 4.53 1.59
CA LEU A 117 10.02 4.39 0.19
C LEU A 117 9.60 2.95 -0.11
N ASN A 118 8.47 2.77 -0.80
CA ASN A 118 8.14 1.50 -1.43
C ASN A 118 8.00 1.69 -2.94
N ALA A 119 8.68 0.85 -3.72
CA ALA A 119 8.66 0.89 -5.16
C ALA A 119 8.25 -0.46 -5.74
N ASP A 120 7.34 -0.42 -6.70
CA ASP A 120 6.91 -1.56 -7.50
C ASP A 120 7.53 -1.42 -8.88
N SER A 121 8.32 -2.41 -9.29
CA SER A 121 9.10 -2.37 -10.51
C SER A 121 9.10 -3.70 -11.26
N ARG A 122 9.61 -3.65 -12.49
CA ARG A 122 9.72 -4.80 -13.39
C ARG A 122 11.15 -4.93 -13.89
N ILE A 123 11.72 -6.11 -13.74
CA ILE A 123 12.98 -6.49 -14.38
C ILE A 123 12.62 -7.40 -15.56
N LYS A 124 13.03 -7.03 -16.77
CA LYS A 124 12.78 -7.82 -18.00
C LYS A 124 14.10 -8.23 -18.61
N GLY A 125 14.16 -9.43 -19.18
CA GLY A 125 15.33 -9.92 -19.89
C GLY A 125 16.01 -11.05 -19.14
N ASP A 126 17.30 -10.90 -18.88
CA ASP A 126 18.10 -11.95 -18.23
C ASP A 126 17.61 -12.20 -16.79
N ILE A 127 17.30 -13.46 -16.50
CA ILE A 127 16.88 -13.87 -15.16
C ILE A 127 18.05 -14.36 -14.31
N ASP A 128 19.15 -14.75 -14.96
CA ASP A 128 20.31 -15.35 -14.31
C ASP A 128 21.23 -14.28 -13.74
N THR A 129 21.29 -13.09 -14.34
CA THR A 129 22.11 -11.99 -13.85
C THR A 129 21.30 -10.71 -13.68
N MET A 130 21.38 -10.09 -12.50
CA MET A 130 20.72 -8.81 -12.20
C MET A 130 21.54 -7.99 -11.20
N SER A 131 21.23 -6.70 -11.05
CA SER A 131 21.80 -5.92 -9.94
C SER A 131 21.26 -6.40 -8.58
N ALA A 132 22.14 -6.57 -7.61
CA ALA A 132 21.77 -6.92 -6.23
C ALA A 132 20.83 -5.87 -5.61
N VAL A 133 21.02 -4.58 -5.98
CA VAL A 133 20.25 -3.46 -5.42
C VAL A 133 19.31 -2.81 -6.42
N GLY A 134 19.54 -2.83 -7.74
CA GLY A 134 18.63 -2.22 -8.74
C GLY A 134 18.49 -0.69 -8.69
N TRP A 135 19.22 -0.01 -7.80
CA TRP A 135 19.27 1.45 -7.66
C TRP A 135 20.70 1.95 -7.84
N GLU A 136 20.85 3.22 -8.24
CA GLU A 136 22.17 3.88 -8.34
C GLU A 136 22.79 4.21 -6.98
N GLN A 137 22.04 3.97 -5.90
CA GLN A 137 22.45 4.25 -4.53
C GLN A 137 23.01 2.99 -3.86
N SER A 138 24.07 3.15 -3.08
CA SER A 138 24.58 2.07 -2.22
C SER A 138 23.74 1.93 -0.94
N PHE A 139 23.64 0.70 -0.44
CA PHE A 139 22.87 0.35 0.75
C PHE A 139 23.74 -0.34 1.78
N HIS A 140 23.55 -0.01 3.06
CA HIS A 140 24.33 -0.59 4.16
C HIS A 140 23.87 -1.99 4.55
N ASN A 141 22.58 -2.25 4.35
CA ASN A 141 21.97 -3.55 4.62
C ASN A 141 21.04 -3.90 3.47
N VAL A 142 21.24 -5.06 2.89
CA VAL A 142 20.43 -5.58 1.78
C VAL A 142 19.94 -6.98 2.16
N SER A 143 18.65 -7.18 2.00
CA SER A 143 18.03 -8.49 2.07
C SER A 143 17.07 -8.65 0.90
N ALA A 144 16.98 -9.87 0.35
CA ALA A 144 16.04 -10.18 -0.69
C ALA A 144 15.33 -11.51 -0.42
N GLU A 145 14.04 -11.54 -0.75
CA GLU A 145 13.21 -12.74 -0.75
C GLU A 145 12.87 -13.08 -2.21
N LEU A 146 13.39 -14.20 -2.69
CA LEU A 146 13.15 -14.71 -4.03
C LEU A 146 12.02 -15.75 -3.99
N ASN A 147 10.89 -15.41 -4.60
CA ASN A 147 9.73 -16.27 -4.76
C ASN A 147 9.84 -16.99 -6.11
N LEU A 148 9.92 -18.32 -6.06
CA LEU A 148 10.01 -19.18 -7.22
C LEU A 148 8.67 -19.83 -7.51
N PRO A 149 8.16 -19.76 -8.76
CA PRO A 149 6.92 -20.43 -9.13
C PRO A 149 7.11 -21.95 -9.16
N PRO A 150 6.01 -22.73 -9.17
CA PRO A 150 6.06 -24.19 -9.21
C PRO A 150 6.99 -24.73 -10.32
N GLY A 151 7.85 -25.68 -9.95
CA GLY A 151 8.77 -26.36 -10.86
C GLY A 151 10.12 -25.66 -11.05
N TRP A 152 10.24 -24.40 -10.64
CA TRP A 152 11.51 -23.69 -10.58
C TRP A 152 12.23 -23.96 -9.25
N ARG A 153 13.54 -24.20 -9.32
CA ARG A 153 14.40 -24.37 -8.14
C ARG A 153 15.72 -23.63 -8.33
N LEU A 154 16.28 -23.12 -7.23
CA LEU A 154 17.58 -22.47 -7.23
C LEU A 154 18.70 -23.48 -6.95
N LEU A 155 19.61 -23.64 -7.92
CA LEU A 155 20.77 -24.52 -7.81
C LEU A 155 21.86 -23.85 -6.95
N ALA A 156 22.20 -22.62 -7.31
CA ALA A 156 23.25 -21.83 -6.68
C ALA A 156 22.96 -20.34 -6.87
N ALA A 157 23.63 -19.51 -6.07
CA ALA A 157 23.65 -18.07 -6.24
C ALA A 157 25.08 -17.54 -5.99
N SER A 158 25.42 -16.44 -6.65
CA SER A 158 26.71 -15.75 -6.53
C SER A 158 26.51 -14.25 -6.34
N GLY A 159 27.53 -13.58 -5.80
CA GLY A 159 27.44 -12.16 -5.47
C GLY A 159 26.59 -11.87 -4.23
N VAL A 160 26.27 -12.90 -3.44
CA VAL A 160 25.50 -12.86 -2.19
C VAL A 160 26.23 -13.69 -1.14
N ASP A 161 26.22 -13.22 0.12
CA ASP A 161 27.03 -13.80 1.18
C ASP A 161 26.36 -14.99 1.88
N ASN A 162 25.03 -14.99 1.95
CA ASN A 162 24.29 -16.05 2.61
C ASN A 162 23.02 -16.43 1.82
N VAL A 163 22.96 -17.71 1.44
CA VAL A 163 21.85 -18.33 0.67
C VAL A 163 21.60 -19.74 1.18
N PRO A 164 20.95 -19.90 2.35
CA PRO A 164 20.78 -21.20 3.00
C PRO A 164 19.88 -22.15 2.19
N ASP A 165 19.05 -21.61 1.30
CA ASP A 165 18.05 -22.37 0.56
C ASP A 165 18.50 -22.86 -0.83
N SER A 166 19.73 -22.54 -1.26
CA SER A 166 20.26 -23.08 -2.52
C SER A 166 20.64 -24.55 -2.38
N TRP A 167 20.54 -25.32 -3.47
CA TRP A 167 20.92 -26.74 -3.46
C TRP A 167 22.37 -26.96 -3.01
N ILE A 168 23.30 -26.09 -3.42
CA ILE A 168 24.72 -26.22 -3.07
C ILE A 168 25.00 -25.92 -1.60
N SER A 169 24.37 -24.89 -1.03
CA SER A 169 24.62 -24.46 0.35
C SER A 169 23.95 -25.34 1.41
N ARG A 170 22.99 -26.19 1.00
CA ARG A 170 22.29 -27.12 1.90
C ARG A 170 23.12 -28.33 2.33
N TRP A 171 24.23 -28.62 1.64
CA TRP A 171 25.10 -29.75 1.98
C TRP A 171 25.86 -29.51 3.28
N THR A 172 25.64 -30.38 4.27
CA THR A 172 26.48 -30.41 5.48
C THR A 172 27.67 -31.35 5.31
N LEU A 173 28.68 -31.20 6.18
CA LEU A 173 29.82 -32.11 6.22
C LEU A 173 29.39 -33.55 6.54
N LEU A 174 28.35 -33.72 7.35
CA LEU A 174 27.77 -35.03 7.66
C LEU A 174 27.11 -35.65 6.42
N ASP A 175 26.37 -34.86 5.65
CA ASP A 175 25.72 -35.32 4.42
C ASP A 175 26.74 -35.86 3.42
N LEU A 176 27.79 -35.08 3.15
CA LEU A 176 28.87 -35.48 2.25
C LEU A 176 29.56 -36.76 2.73
N PHE A 177 29.80 -36.89 4.04
CA PHE A 177 30.40 -38.08 4.64
C PHE A 177 29.51 -39.32 4.48
N LEU A 178 28.21 -39.21 4.77
CA LEU A 178 27.26 -40.32 4.63
C LEU A 178 27.08 -40.76 3.18
N VAL A 179 27.00 -39.82 2.24
CA VAL A 179 26.94 -40.11 0.80
C VAL A 179 28.21 -40.85 0.35
N LEU A 180 29.38 -40.36 0.75
CA LEU A 180 30.66 -40.94 0.36
C LEU A 180 30.86 -42.34 0.94
N ILE A 181 30.55 -42.56 2.22
CA ILE A 181 30.63 -43.89 2.84
C ILE A 181 29.67 -44.87 2.16
N THR A 182 28.43 -44.46 1.91
CA THR A 182 27.43 -45.33 1.27
C THR A 182 27.88 -45.72 -0.14
N ALA A 183 28.43 -44.77 -0.90
CA ALA A 183 28.99 -45.03 -2.23
C ALA A 183 30.21 -45.97 -2.19
N LEU A 184 31.16 -45.74 -1.28
CA LEU A 184 32.36 -46.58 -1.13
C LEU A 184 32.01 -47.99 -0.65
N ALA A 185 31.10 -48.13 0.31
CA ALA A 185 30.63 -49.42 0.80
C ALA A 185 29.94 -50.21 -0.32
N THR A 186 29.08 -49.55 -1.11
CA THR A 186 28.47 -50.16 -2.31
C THR A 186 29.55 -50.60 -3.31
N GLY A 187 30.55 -49.74 -3.54
CA GLY A 187 31.68 -50.04 -4.42
C GLY A 187 32.51 -51.24 -3.98
N ARG A 188 32.68 -51.42 -2.67
CA ARG A 188 33.50 -52.48 -2.06
C ARG A 188 32.78 -53.83 -2.02
N ILE A 189 31.46 -53.84 -1.83
CA ILE A 189 30.64 -55.06 -1.75
C ILE A 189 30.38 -55.64 -3.15
N TRP A 190 30.09 -54.81 -4.15
CA TRP A 190 29.83 -55.26 -5.53
C TRP A 190 30.98 -54.92 -6.49
N ASN A 191 31.04 -53.69 -6.98
CA ASN A 191 32.14 -53.19 -7.82
C ASN A 191 32.13 -51.64 -7.86
N HIS A 192 33.23 -51.04 -8.33
CA HIS A 192 33.38 -49.59 -8.40
C HIS A 192 32.35 -48.86 -9.27
N TYR A 193 31.75 -49.51 -10.29
CA TYR A 193 30.69 -48.90 -11.11
C TYR A 193 29.40 -48.71 -10.31
N TRP A 194 29.02 -49.71 -9.50
CA TRP A 194 27.86 -49.59 -8.59
C TRP A 194 28.10 -48.57 -7.49
N GLY A 195 29.36 -48.44 -7.02
CA GLY A 195 29.75 -47.36 -6.12
C GLY A 195 29.56 -45.96 -6.75
N ALA A 196 29.97 -45.79 -8.02
CA ALA A 196 29.76 -44.54 -8.75
C ALA A 196 28.27 -44.25 -9.00
N LEU A 197 27.48 -45.27 -9.34
CA LEU A 197 26.03 -45.12 -9.50
C LEU A 197 25.35 -44.73 -8.18
N ALA A 198 25.74 -45.35 -7.06
CA ALA A 198 25.26 -44.99 -5.74
C ALA A 198 25.63 -43.54 -5.38
N LEU A 199 26.86 -43.11 -5.67
CA LEU A 199 27.29 -41.73 -5.47
C LEU A 199 26.38 -40.75 -6.22
N VAL A 200 26.21 -40.93 -7.54
CA VAL A 200 25.38 -40.05 -8.38
C VAL A 200 23.92 -40.06 -7.90
N THR A 201 23.38 -41.25 -7.61
CA THR A 201 22.00 -41.39 -7.13
C THR A 201 21.78 -40.63 -5.83
N LEU A 202 22.68 -40.82 -4.86
CA LEU A 202 22.58 -40.18 -3.55
C LEU A 202 22.75 -38.67 -3.65
N VAL A 203 23.73 -38.18 -4.41
CA VAL A 203 23.91 -36.73 -4.63
C VAL A 203 22.63 -36.08 -5.15
N ILE A 204 21.94 -36.71 -6.09
CA ILE A 204 20.76 -36.12 -6.73
C ILE A 204 19.50 -36.18 -5.83
N ILE A 205 19.35 -37.20 -4.98
CA ILE A 205 18.16 -37.39 -4.13
C ILE A 205 18.32 -36.88 -2.69
N TRP A 206 19.55 -36.54 -2.26
CA TRP A 206 19.84 -36.30 -0.84
C TRP A 206 18.97 -35.21 -0.20
N HIS A 207 18.70 -34.12 -0.92
CA HIS A 207 17.88 -33.03 -0.41
C HIS A 207 16.40 -33.13 -0.79
N GLU A 208 15.96 -34.26 -1.36
CA GLU A 208 14.55 -34.47 -1.70
C GLU A 208 13.73 -35.03 -0.52
N PRO A 209 12.51 -34.52 -0.31
CA PRO A 209 11.66 -35.00 0.76
C PRO A 209 11.24 -36.45 0.54
N GLY A 210 11.36 -37.27 1.59
CA GLY A 210 10.96 -38.68 1.57
C GLY A 210 11.95 -39.63 0.88
N ALA A 211 13.15 -39.17 0.50
CA ALA A 211 14.16 -40.07 -0.03
C ALA A 211 14.64 -41.10 1.02
N PRO A 212 15.02 -42.34 0.63
CA PRO A 212 15.39 -43.41 1.56
C PRO A 212 16.85 -43.31 2.06
N HIS A 213 17.28 -42.16 2.62
CA HIS A 213 18.70 -41.87 2.92
C HIS A 213 19.40 -42.95 3.76
N TYR A 214 18.90 -43.20 4.97
CA TYR A 214 19.54 -44.10 5.93
C TYR A 214 19.27 -45.58 5.65
N THR A 215 18.25 -45.87 4.84
CA THR A 215 17.86 -47.25 4.52
C THR A 215 18.96 -47.95 3.73
N TRP A 216 19.63 -47.24 2.83
CA TRP A 216 20.77 -47.76 2.07
C TRP A 216 21.91 -48.24 2.99
N LEU A 217 22.31 -47.39 3.94
CA LEU A 217 23.43 -47.69 4.84
C LEU A 217 23.12 -48.88 5.76
N ASN A 218 21.88 -48.99 6.24
CA ASN A 218 21.44 -50.13 7.04
C ASN A 218 21.48 -51.46 6.26
N ILE A 219 21.07 -51.45 4.99
CA ILE A 219 21.16 -52.62 4.11
C ILE A 219 22.63 -52.98 3.87
N LEU A 220 23.49 -52.00 3.61
CA LEU A 220 24.93 -52.22 3.41
C LEU A 220 25.61 -52.80 4.65
N ALA A 221 25.28 -52.28 5.84
CA ALA A 221 25.80 -52.80 7.10
C ALA A 221 25.35 -54.24 7.36
N ALA A 222 24.06 -54.54 7.18
CA ALA A 222 23.52 -55.88 7.37
C ALA A 222 24.08 -56.89 6.35
N THR A 223 24.22 -56.50 5.09
CA THR A 223 24.81 -57.35 4.03
C THR A 223 26.29 -57.62 4.26
N ALA A 224 27.07 -56.61 4.67
CA ALA A 224 28.47 -56.79 5.04
C ALA A 224 28.63 -57.73 6.25
N LEU A 225 27.79 -57.57 7.28
CA LEU A 225 27.83 -58.40 8.49
C LEU A 225 27.49 -59.87 8.19
N LEU A 226 26.50 -60.13 7.33
CA LEU A 226 26.17 -61.49 6.87
C LEU A 226 27.30 -62.15 6.07
N GLY A 227 28.17 -61.38 5.44
CA GLY A 227 29.34 -61.89 4.71
C GLY A 227 30.44 -62.47 5.61
N VAL A 228 30.47 -62.10 6.89
CA VAL A 228 31.53 -62.50 7.85
C VAL A 228 31.02 -63.45 8.94
N LEU A 229 29.71 -63.47 9.21
CA LEU A 229 29.14 -64.25 10.30
C LEU A 229 29.02 -65.76 9.99
N PRO A 230 29.42 -66.66 10.92
CA PRO A 230 29.18 -68.09 10.79
C PRO A 230 27.69 -68.43 10.96
N GLN A 231 27.28 -69.59 10.43
CA GLN A 231 25.89 -70.04 10.52
C GLN A 231 25.48 -70.26 11.99
N GLY A 232 24.48 -69.51 12.47
CA GLY A 232 24.04 -69.54 13.86
C GLY A 232 22.79 -68.69 14.12
N ARG A 233 22.44 -68.51 15.41
CA ARG A 233 21.29 -67.67 15.80
C ARG A 233 21.48 -66.20 15.40
N PHE A 234 22.70 -65.67 15.55
CA PHE A 234 23.03 -64.30 15.18
C PHE A 234 22.94 -64.07 13.66
N TYR A 235 23.37 -65.04 12.84
CA TYR A 235 23.15 -65.01 11.39
C TYR A 235 21.65 -64.94 11.02
N LYS A 236 20.80 -65.74 11.69
CA LYS A 236 19.35 -65.69 11.48
C LYS A 236 18.74 -64.34 11.86
N LEU A 237 19.19 -63.75 12.97
CA LEU A 237 18.74 -62.43 13.42
C LEU A 237 19.13 -61.33 12.43
N THR A 238 20.39 -61.29 11.98
CA THR A 238 20.86 -60.32 10.98
C THR A 238 20.14 -60.49 9.64
N ARG A 239 19.83 -61.73 9.25
CA ARG A 239 19.04 -62.01 8.04
C ARG A 239 17.60 -61.52 8.17
N TRP A 240 16.97 -61.69 9.33
CA TRP A 240 15.65 -61.12 9.60
C TRP A 240 15.67 -59.60 9.57
N TYR A 241 16.69 -58.98 10.18
CA TYR A 241 16.90 -57.53 10.12
C TYR A 241 17.05 -57.03 8.68
N LEU A 242 17.84 -57.71 7.85
CA LEU A 242 17.97 -57.38 6.43
C LEU A 242 16.62 -57.41 5.70
N ASN A 243 15.79 -58.43 5.95
CA ASN A 243 14.44 -58.51 5.37
C ASN A 243 13.54 -57.34 5.81
N VAL A 244 13.67 -56.89 7.07
CA VAL A 244 12.96 -55.70 7.56
C VAL A 244 13.48 -54.44 6.86
N CYS A 245 14.80 -54.29 6.68
CA CYS A 245 15.36 -53.17 5.93
C CYS A 245 14.91 -53.15 4.46
N TRP A 246 14.79 -54.31 3.84
CA TRP A 246 14.24 -54.48 2.50
C TRP A 246 12.75 -54.09 2.42
N LEU A 247 11.94 -54.51 3.39
CA LEU A 247 10.54 -54.07 3.47
C LEU A 247 10.45 -52.54 3.65
N ALA A 248 11.26 -51.98 4.56
CA ALA A 248 11.34 -50.54 4.78
C ALA A 248 11.78 -49.80 3.50
N LEU A 249 12.72 -50.35 2.73
CA LEU A 249 13.13 -49.79 1.46
C LEU A 249 11.95 -49.71 0.49
N VAL A 250 11.14 -50.76 0.34
CA VAL A 250 9.95 -50.72 -0.54
C VAL A 250 8.94 -49.68 -0.05
N VAL A 251 8.63 -49.71 1.25
CA VAL A 251 7.63 -48.82 1.87
C VAL A 251 8.00 -47.35 1.72
N ILE A 252 9.28 -46.99 1.75
CA ILE A 252 9.74 -45.61 1.58
C ILE A 252 9.92 -45.26 0.09
N THR A 253 10.52 -46.16 -0.69
CA THR A 253 10.93 -45.89 -2.07
C THR A 253 9.72 -45.80 -3.01
N VAL A 254 8.68 -46.61 -2.82
CA VAL A 254 7.49 -46.58 -3.71
C VAL A 254 6.75 -45.24 -3.60
N PRO A 255 6.37 -44.74 -2.40
CA PRO A 255 5.78 -43.40 -2.27
C PRO A 255 6.69 -42.29 -2.77
N PHE A 256 8.00 -42.39 -2.53
CA PHE A 256 8.99 -41.45 -3.07
C PHE A 256 8.99 -41.42 -4.61
N MET A 257 9.00 -42.58 -5.27
CA MET A 257 8.95 -42.63 -6.73
C MET A 257 7.64 -42.04 -7.28
N VAL A 258 6.50 -42.36 -6.66
CA VAL A 258 5.20 -41.80 -7.04
C VAL A 258 5.18 -40.28 -6.86
N SER A 259 5.74 -39.76 -5.76
CA SER A 259 5.80 -38.32 -5.52
C SER A 259 6.70 -37.61 -6.54
N GLN A 260 7.86 -38.17 -6.87
CA GLN A 260 8.78 -37.61 -7.87
C GLN A 260 8.14 -37.58 -9.27
N VAL A 261 7.46 -38.65 -9.70
CA VAL A 261 6.72 -38.65 -10.98
C VAL A 261 5.60 -37.61 -10.95
N ARG A 262 4.82 -37.54 -9.85
CA ARG A 262 3.74 -36.56 -9.70
C ARG A 262 4.26 -35.13 -9.77
N MET A 263 5.33 -34.81 -9.06
CA MET A 263 5.94 -33.47 -9.07
C MET A 263 6.62 -33.15 -10.41
N GLY A 264 7.15 -34.16 -11.11
CA GLY A 264 7.70 -33.98 -12.46
C GLY A 264 6.65 -33.58 -13.49
N ILE A 265 5.47 -34.20 -13.45
CA ILE A 265 4.37 -33.89 -14.39
C ILE A 265 3.56 -32.68 -13.94
N TYR A 266 3.31 -32.57 -12.64
CA TYR A 266 2.46 -31.56 -12.01
C TYR A 266 3.21 -30.88 -10.87
N PRO A 267 4.17 -29.97 -11.16
CA PRO A 267 4.94 -29.27 -10.14
C PRO A 267 4.06 -28.43 -9.18
N GLN A 268 2.90 -27.98 -9.65
CA GLN A 268 1.88 -27.31 -8.84
C GLN A 268 1.29 -28.17 -7.70
N LEU A 269 1.57 -29.48 -7.65
CA LEU A 269 1.14 -30.37 -6.57
C LEU A 269 2.20 -30.60 -5.49
N GLU A 270 3.34 -29.89 -5.53
CA GLU A 270 4.43 -30.02 -4.54
C GLU A 270 3.97 -29.66 -3.11
N ASN A 271 3.21 -28.56 -2.95
CA ASN A 271 2.71 -28.09 -1.66
C ASN A 271 1.17 -28.10 -1.60
N PRO A 272 0.51 -29.27 -1.48
CA PRO A 272 -0.95 -29.36 -1.49
C PRO A 272 -1.62 -28.70 -0.28
N TRP A 273 -0.85 -28.35 0.75
CA TRP A 273 -1.27 -27.65 1.96
C TRP A 273 -1.19 -26.13 1.85
N GLN A 274 -0.55 -25.59 0.80
CA GLN A 274 -0.57 -24.16 0.50
C GLN A 274 -1.85 -23.85 -0.27
N ASP A 275 -2.93 -23.55 0.44
CA ASP A 275 -4.10 -22.96 -0.18
C ASP A 275 -3.70 -21.61 -0.79
N ILE A 276 -3.90 -21.45 -2.11
CA ILE A 276 -3.89 -20.13 -2.75
C ILE A 276 -5.16 -19.43 -2.27
N HIS A 277 -5.14 -18.92 -1.04
CA HIS A 277 -6.14 -17.98 -0.60
C HIS A 277 -6.00 -16.74 -1.47
N VAL A 278 -6.80 -16.67 -2.53
CA VAL A 278 -7.21 -15.40 -3.12
C VAL A 278 -7.90 -14.67 -1.98
N THR A 279 -7.11 -13.93 -1.22
CA THR A 279 -7.63 -13.04 -0.20
C THR A 279 -8.27 -11.92 -1.00
N SER A 280 -9.50 -12.15 -1.48
CA SER A 280 -10.38 -11.07 -1.86
C SER A 280 -10.49 -10.24 -0.59
N ARG A 281 -9.70 -9.17 -0.54
CA ARG A 281 -9.74 -8.16 0.50
C ARG A 281 -11.06 -7.39 0.31
N ALA A 282 -12.17 -8.07 0.48
CA ALA A 282 -13.34 -7.46 1.06
C ALA A 282 -12.87 -7.10 2.46
N GLU A 283 -12.62 -5.81 2.67
CA GLU A 283 -12.44 -5.24 4.00
C GLU A 283 -13.56 -5.79 4.88
N SER A 284 -13.24 -6.78 5.70
CA SER A 284 -14.11 -7.14 6.80
C SER A 284 -14.16 -5.90 7.68
N PRO A 285 -15.34 -5.31 7.94
CA PRO A 285 -15.43 -4.22 8.87
C PRO A 285 -14.83 -4.70 10.18
N MET A 286 -13.80 -3.99 10.68
CA MET A 286 -13.36 -4.19 12.05
C MET A 286 -14.61 -4.17 12.93
N PRO A 287 -14.81 -5.14 13.84
CA PRO A 287 -15.87 -5.01 14.81
C PRO A 287 -15.62 -3.70 15.55
N ALA A 288 -16.59 -2.79 15.48
CA ALA A 288 -16.56 -1.55 16.24
C ALA A 288 -16.16 -1.90 17.68
N PRO A 289 -15.26 -1.13 18.32
CA PRO A 289 -14.86 -1.41 19.68
C PRO A 289 -16.15 -1.46 20.51
N ALA A 290 -16.44 -2.64 21.07
CA ALA A 290 -17.51 -2.79 22.02
C ALA A 290 -17.29 -1.72 23.09
N THR A 291 -18.30 -0.86 23.27
CA THR A 291 -18.29 0.19 24.28
C THR A 291 -17.99 -0.44 25.63
N MET A 292 -16.74 -0.33 26.09
CA MET A 292 -16.41 -0.65 27.47
C MET A 292 -17.09 0.39 28.36
N PRO A 293 -17.75 -0.01 29.46
CA PRO A 293 -18.33 0.92 30.41
C PRO A 293 -17.28 1.92 30.89
N MET A 294 -17.64 3.20 30.93
CA MET A 294 -16.76 4.32 31.29
C MET A 294 -16.07 4.13 32.66
N GLU A 295 -16.72 3.39 33.58
CA GLU A 295 -16.16 3.03 34.89
C GLU A 295 -14.92 2.12 34.81
N ALA A 296 -14.81 1.27 33.79
CA ALA A 296 -13.65 0.40 33.61
C ALA A 296 -12.42 1.17 33.08
N MET A 297 -12.65 2.25 32.32
CA MET A 297 -11.57 3.13 31.85
C MET A 297 -11.03 4.03 32.97
N ASP A 298 -11.89 4.58 33.81
CA ASP A 298 -11.47 5.40 34.95
C ASP A 298 -10.67 4.61 35.98
N ALA A 299 -11.07 3.36 36.26
CA ALA A 299 -10.32 2.47 37.15
C ALA A 299 -8.93 2.13 36.61
N ALA A 300 -8.81 1.89 35.30
CA ALA A 300 -7.53 1.61 34.65
C ALA A 300 -6.61 2.86 34.62
N GLN A 301 -7.16 4.05 34.39
CA GLN A 301 -6.39 5.31 34.42
C GLN A 301 -5.95 5.68 35.84
N GLN A 302 -6.75 5.39 36.86
CA GLN A 302 -6.34 5.59 38.26
C GLN A 302 -5.20 4.64 38.67
N GLN A 303 -5.25 3.37 38.27
CA GLN A 303 -4.16 2.43 38.55
C GLN A 303 -2.85 2.80 37.83
N LEU A 304 -2.92 3.25 36.58
CA LEU A 304 -1.73 3.78 35.86
C LEU A 304 -1.19 5.06 36.51
N GLY A 305 -2.08 5.93 37.02
CA GLY A 305 -1.71 7.15 37.72
C GLY A 305 -0.98 6.89 39.05
N GLU A 306 -1.37 5.86 39.81
CA GLU A 306 -0.67 5.46 41.04
C GLU A 306 0.69 4.79 40.78
N LEU A 307 0.80 3.96 39.73
CA LEU A 307 2.06 3.36 39.31
C LEU A 307 3.07 4.43 38.85
N ALA A 308 2.60 5.46 38.13
CA ALA A 308 3.44 6.59 37.72
C ALA A 308 3.89 7.47 38.90
N LYS A 309 3.08 7.60 39.95
CA LYS A 309 3.45 8.32 41.19
C LYS A 309 4.49 7.56 42.01
N ARG A 310 4.40 6.24 42.10
CA ARG A 310 5.42 5.39 42.75
C ARG A 310 6.75 5.35 42.00
N ALA A 311 6.73 5.48 40.67
CA ALA A 311 7.96 5.57 39.87
C ALA A 311 8.69 6.91 40.05
N ARG A 312 7.97 7.99 40.40
CA ARG A 312 8.56 9.33 40.63
C ARG A 312 9.21 9.52 42.01
N SER A 313 8.90 8.68 43.00
CA SER A 313 9.45 8.83 44.36
C SER A 313 10.78 8.10 44.59
N LYS A 314 11.43 7.58 43.52
CA LYS A 314 12.64 6.74 43.65
C LYS A 314 13.94 7.34 43.10
N ASN A 315 13.91 8.53 42.49
CA ASN A 315 15.10 9.18 41.94
C ASN A 315 15.31 10.57 42.55
N GLU A 316 15.68 10.60 43.84
CA GLU A 316 15.99 11.81 44.61
C GLU A 316 17.50 11.98 44.85
N TYR A 317 18.34 11.45 43.96
CA TYR A 317 19.79 11.66 43.94
C TYR A 317 20.26 11.90 42.52
N GLU A 318 20.13 13.15 42.05
CA GLU A 318 20.95 13.80 41.02
C GLU A 318 20.35 15.17 40.69
N ARG A 319 20.55 16.12 41.61
CA ARG A 319 20.34 17.55 41.36
C ARG A 319 21.66 18.28 41.59
N ALA A 320 22.40 18.50 40.50
CA ALA A 320 23.44 19.52 40.42
C ALA A 320 23.71 19.88 38.95
N MET A 321 22.88 20.75 38.38
CA MET A 321 23.29 21.78 37.40
C MET A 321 22.14 22.76 37.12
N PRO A 322 22.41 24.04 36.85
CA PRO A 322 21.40 25.10 36.87
C PRO A 322 20.56 25.15 35.59
N GLU A 323 19.25 25.35 35.79
CA GLU A 323 18.25 25.59 34.76
C GLU A 323 18.56 26.85 33.92
N GLN A 324 18.85 26.64 32.64
CA GLN A 324 18.54 27.64 31.62
C GLN A 324 17.05 27.56 31.30
N LYS A 325 16.33 28.64 31.60
CA LYS A 325 14.93 28.86 31.20
C LYS A 325 14.81 28.76 29.68
N ALA A 326 14.22 27.67 29.20
CA ALA A 326 13.60 27.60 27.87
C ALA A 326 12.09 27.77 28.06
N SER A 327 11.62 28.97 27.77
CA SER A 327 10.21 29.34 27.69
C SER A 327 9.52 28.66 26.50
N GLY A 328 8.41 27.96 26.79
CA GLY A 328 7.22 27.92 25.93
C GLY A 328 7.33 27.22 24.57
N ALA A 329 7.25 25.89 24.57
CA ALA A 329 6.82 25.13 23.39
C ALA A 329 5.33 24.81 23.52
N TYR A 330 4.48 25.67 22.95
CA TYR A 330 3.11 25.35 22.56
C TYR A 330 2.96 25.73 21.08
N TYR A 331 2.26 24.86 20.34
CA TYR A 331 2.11 24.77 18.88
C TYR A 331 3.17 23.91 18.17
N GLY A 332 2.90 22.60 18.11
CA GLY A 332 3.35 21.77 17.00
C GLY A 332 2.79 22.33 15.71
N SER A 333 3.64 23.01 14.94
CA SER A 333 3.32 23.34 13.56
C SER A 333 3.18 22.02 12.80
N SER A 334 1.98 21.72 12.31
CA SER A 334 1.85 20.85 11.15
C SER A 334 2.79 21.38 10.08
N ALA A 335 3.83 20.62 9.75
CA ALA A 335 4.77 20.99 8.70
C ALA A 335 3.97 21.33 7.45
N THR A 336 4.04 22.59 7.03
CA THR A 336 3.44 23.09 5.79
C THR A 336 3.94 22.19 4.67
N ASN A 337 3.02 21.38 4.14
CA ASN A 337 3.33 20.42 3.11
C ASN A 337 3.49 21.19 1.80
N PHE A 338 4.73 21.38 1.34
CA PHE A 338 5.02 21.93 0.02
C PHE A 338 4.80 20.89 -1.11
N GLU A 339 4.06 19.81 -0.85
CA GLU A 339 3.56 18.86 -1.83
C GLU A 339 2.66 19.56 -2.84
N ARG A 340 3.28 20.16 -3.85
CA ARG A 340 2.64 20.35 -5.15
C ARG A 340 3.08 19.20 -6.04
N ILE A 341 2.43 18.05 -5.86
CA ILE A 341 2.23 17.15 -6.99
C ILE A 341 1.15 17.83 -7.82
N ASP A 342 1.40 18.04 -9.11
CA ASP A 342 0.39 18.59 -10.02
C ASP A 342 -0.90 17.77 -9.87
N PRO A 343 -2.05 18.37 -9.51
CA PRO A 343 -3.31 17.65 -9.39
C PRO A 343 -3.76 16.96 -10.69
N LYS A 344 -3.19 17.36 -11.83
CA LYS A 344 -3.38 16.74 -13.14
C LYS A 344 -2.29 15.70 -13.48
N ALA A 345 -1.28 15.52 -12.63
CA ALA A 345 -0.28 14.48 -12.82
C ALA A 345 -0.96 13.12 -12.73
N LYS A 346 -0.96 12.43 -13.87
CA LYS A 346 -1.36 11.03 -13.93
C LYS A 346 -0.30 10.20 -13.22
N VAL A 347 -0.51 9.93 -11.93
CA VAL A 347 0.35 9.05 -11.15
C VAL A 347 0.37 7.69 -11.83
N GLN A 348 1.56 7.21 -12.18
CA GLN A 348 1.71 5.92 -12.84
C GLN A 348 1.23 4.80 -11.92
N THR A 349 0.48 3.86 -12.48
CA THR A 349 0.12 2.63 -11.80
C THR A 349 1.20 1.58 -12.11
N GLY A 350 1.69 0.92 -11.07
CA GLY A 350 2.76 -0.07 -11.18
C GLY A 350 2.26 -1.42 -11.71
N PRO A 351 3.17 -2.38 -11.90
CA PRO A 351 2.76 -3.75 -12.20
C PRO A 351 1.88 -4.30 -11.06
N GLY A 352 0.96 -5.22 -11.39
CA GLY A 352 0.21 -5.94 -10.36
C GLY A 352 1.17 -6.81 -9.54
N LEU A 353 1.28 -6.56 -8.24
CA LEU A 353 2.14 -7.33 -7.35
C LEU A 353 1.56 -8.73 -7.11
N PRO A 354 2.27 -9.80 -7.50
CA PRO A 354 1.80 -11.15 -7.23
C PRO A 354 1.72 -11.42 -5.73
N GLN A 355 0.68 -12.12 -5.31
CA GLN A 355 0.48 -12.53 -3.90
C GLN A 355 0.70 -14.04 -3.70
N TRP A 356 0.98 -14.79 -4.77
CA TRP A 356 1.27 -16.21 -4.65
C TRP A 356 2.56 -16.44 -3.86
N GLN A 357 2.59 -17.55 -3.12
CA GLN A 357 3.74 -17.99 -2.37
C GLN A 357 3.91 -19.49 -2.61
N TRP A 358 5.12 -19.90 -2.97
CA TRP A 358 5.46 -21.30 -3.21
C TRP A 358 6.79 -21.62 -2.53
N ASN A 359 7.89 -21.66 -3.30
CA ASN A 359 9.24 -21.81 -2.78
C ASN A 359 9.87 -20.43 -2.58
N LYS A 360 10.36 -20.18 -1.35
CA LYS A 360 11.01 -18.92 -0.96
C LYS A 360 12.49 -19.19 -0.71
N VAL A 361 13.34 -18.35 -1.28
CA VAL A 361 14.78 -18.35 -1.03
C VAL A 361 15.13 -17.00 -0.41
N TYR A 362 15.73 -17.05 0.77
CA TYR A 362 16.25 -15.85 1.44
C TYR A 362 17.69 -15.58 1.02
N LEU A 363 17.96 -14.34 0.62
CA LEU A 363 19.26 -13.83 0.21
C LEU A 363 19.64 -12.68 1.14
N SER A 364 20.84 -12.70 1.70
CA SER A 364 21.34 -11.60 2.52
C SER A 364 22.81 -11.30 2.27
N TRP A 365 23.15 -10.01 2.36
CA TRP A 365 24.50 -9.49 2.19
C TRP A 365 25.03 -8.98 3.53
N ASN A 366 26.30 -9.27 3.80
CA ASN A 366 26.99 -8.86 5.01
C ASN A 366 27.78 -7.58 4.74
N GLY A 367 27.13 -6.43 4.96
CA GLY A 367 27.75 -5.11 4.83
C GLY A 367 27.19 -4.31 3.64
N SER A 368 27.91 -3.25 3.30
CA SER A 368 27.47 -2.31 2.26
C SER A 368 27.54 -2.92 0.87
N VAL A 369 26.47 -2.75 0.10
CA VAL A 369 26.32 -3.26 -1.27
C VAL A 369 26.29 -2.08 -2.24
N ASP A 370 27.19 -2.11 -3.22
CA ASP A 370 27.31 -1.08 -4.24
C ASP A 370 26.34 -1.28 -5.42
N PRO A 371 25.97 -0.21 -6.15
CA PRO A 371 25.09 -0.29 -7.33
C PRO A 371 25.56 -1.27 -8.39
N GLY A 372 26.89 -1.41 -8.55
CA GLY A 372 27.51 -2.29 -9.54
C GLY A 372 27.60 -3.76 -9.13
N GLN A 373 27.21 -4.12 -7.91
CA GLN A 373 27.28 -5.52 -7.45
C GLN A 373 26.20 -6.36 -8.16
N GLN A 374 26.66 -7.39 -8.87
CA GLN A 374 25.79 -8.31 -9.60
C GLN A 374 25.40 -9.50 -8.72
N LEU A 375 24.12 -9.86 -8.79
CA LEU A 375 23.57 -11.10 -8.26
C LEU A 375 23.44 -12.09 -9.42
N GLY A 376 24.16 -13.20 -9.33
CA GLY A 376 24.04 -14.32 -10.27
C GLY A 376 23.21 -15.44 -9.68
N LEU A 377 22.18 -15.91 -10.39
CA LEU A 377 21.25 -16.96 -9.97
C LEU A 377 21.26 -18.08 -11.00
N TRP A 378 21.44 -19.32 -10.55
CA TRP A 378 21.38 -20.49 -11.42
C TRP A 378 20.13 -21.30 -11.15
N TYR A 379 19.25 -21.37 -12.14
CA TYR A 379 17.97 -22.03 -12.00
C TYR A 379 17.93 -23.42 -12.62
N LEU A 380 17.13 -24.29 -12.00
CA LEU A 380 16.54 -25.44 -12.64
C LEU A 380 15.15 -25.03 -13.13
N SER A 381 14.99 -24.94 -14.46
CA SER A 381 13.69 -24.67 -15.07
C SER A 381 12.72 -25.85 -14.85
N PRO A 382 11.40 -25.65 -15.02
CA PRO A 382 10.42 -26.72 -14.86
C PRO A 382 10.71 -27.97 -15.71
N GLY A 383 11.21 -27.78 -16.93
CA GLY A 383 11.61 -28.88 -17.81
C GLY A 383 12.83 -29.65 -17.29
N MET A 384 13.84 -28.93 -16.77
CA MET A 384 15.02 -29.56 -16.16
C MET A 384 14.66 -30.29 -14.88
N THR A 385 13.80 -29.71 -14.03
CA THR A 385 13.29 -30.33 -12.81
C THR A 385 12.46 -31.58 -13.13
N MET A 386 11.62 -31.54 -14.16
CA MET A 386 10.88 -32.71 -14.64
C MET A 386 11.84 -33.83 -15.04
N LEU A 387 12.83 -33.54 -15.90
CA LEU A 387 13.84 -34.50 -16.31
C LEU A 387 14.60 -35.10 -15.12
N LEU A 388 14.99 -34.25 -14.17
CA LEU A 388 15.69 -34.65 -12.95
C LEU A 388 14.84 -35.58 -12.09
N ASN A 389 13.54 -35.32 -11.96
CA ASN A 389 12.61 -36.17 -11.22
C ASN A 389 12.46 -37.56 -11.84
N PHE A 390 12.36 -37.66 -13.17
CA PHE A 390 12.38 -38.98 -13.84
C PHE A 390 13.72 -39.69 -13.68
N LEU A 391 14.83 -38.96 -13.79
CA LEU A 391 16.17 -39.51 -13.58
C LEU A 391 16.33 -40.07 -12.16
N ARG A 392 15.84 -39.35 -11.14
CA ARG A 392 15.82 -39.81 -9.74
C ARG A 392 15.11 -41.14 -9.59
N VAL A 393 13.92 -41.27 -10.17
CA VAL A 393 13.12 -42.51 -10.11
C VAL A 393 13.87 -43.67 -10.74
N VAL A 394 14.46 -43.48 -11.92
CA VAL A 394 15.22 -44.52 -12.62
C VAL A 394 16.45 -44.93 -11.80
N LEU A 395 17.23 -43.97 -11.31
CA LEU A 395 18.44 -44.22 -10.54
C LEU A 395 18.13 -44.96 -9.23
N VAL A 396 17.11 -44.52 -8.50
CA VAL A 396 16.67 -45.15 -7.25
C VAL A 396 16.11 -46.56 -7.50
N ALA A 397 15.35 -46.77 -8.57
CA ALA A 397 14.85 -48.11 -8.92
C ALA A 397 16.01 -49.07 -9.24
N ILE A 398 17.01 -48.62 -10.00
CA ILE A 398 18.22 -49.41 -10.31
C ILE A 398 18.98 -49.74 -9.02
N LEU A 399 19.20 -48.77 -8.14
CA LEU A 399 19.91 -48.97 -6.87
C LEU A 399 19.11 -49.90 -5.93
N ALA A 400 17.78 -49.79 -5.89
CA ALA A 400 16.93 -50.69 -5.12
C ALA A 400 17.02 -52.14 -5.64
N LEU A 401 16.94 -52.34 -6.95
CA LEU A 401 17.09 -53.67 -7.57
C LEU A 401 18.46 -54.29 -7.30
N LEU A 402 19.51 -53.48 -7.18
CA LEU A 402 20.83 -53.93 -6.75
C LEU A 402 20.79 -54.45 -5.31
N MET A 403 20.17 -53.71 -4.39
CA MET A 403 20.07 -54.10 -2.98
C MET A 403 19.28 -55.41 -2.77
N PHE A 404 18.32 -55.73 -3.63
CA PHE A 404 17.62 -57.01 -3.62
C PHE A 404 18.42 -58.17 -4.25
N GLY A 405 19.58 -57.91 -4.85
CA GLY A 405 20.38 -58.91 -5.57
C GLY A 405 19.74 -59.36 -6.89
N VAL A 406 18.83 -58.55 -7.46
CA VAL A 406 18.08 -58.88 -8.68
C VAL A 406 18.67 -58.19 -9.92
N ALA A 407 19.36 -57.05 -9.74
CA ALA A 407 19.96 -56.28 -10.83
C ALA A 407 20.94 -57.10 -11.70
N GLU A 408 21.76 -57.97 -11.11
CA GLU A 408 22.71 -58.79 -11.87
C GLU A 408 22.03 -59.91 -12.69
N LYS A 409 20.80 -60.32 -12.30
CA LYS A 409 20.02 -61.34 -13.03
C LYS A 409 19.30 -60.78 -14.26
N PHE A 410 19.05 -59.46 -14.30
CA PHE A 410 18.38 -58.77 -15.41
C PHE A 410 19.32 -58.34 -16.55
N ARG A 411 20.51 -58.94 -16.70
CA ARG A 411 21.37 -58.68 -17.88
C ARG A 411 20.64 -59.15 -19.16
N PRO A 412 20.39 -58.27 -20.14
CA PRO A 412 19.83 -58.66 -21.42
C PRO A 412 20.72 -59.69 -22.11
N ASN A 413 20.16 -60.81 -22.57
CA ASN A 413 20.89 -61.90 -23.23
C ASN A 413 21.69 -61.46 -24.47
N PHE A 414 21.36 -60.33 -25.09
CA PHE A 414 22.11 -59.74 -26.20
C PHE A 414 23.54 -59.34 -25.80
N ILE A 415 23.73 -58.81 -24.59
CA ILE A 415 25.04 -58.35 -24.07
C ILE A 415 25.91 -59.55 -23.63
N ARG A 416 25.29 -60.70 -23.33
CA ARG A 416 25.99 -61.94 -23.01
C ARG A 416 26.52 -62.67 -24.26
N LYS A 417 25.95 -62.38 -25.44
CA LYS A 417 26.32 -62.97 -26.73
C LYS A 417 27.37 -62.17 -27.51
N LEU A 418 27.41 -60.85 -27.32
CA LEU A 418 28.48 -60.01 -27.83
C LEU A 418 29.63 -60.09 -26.82
N GLY A 419 30.73 -60.75 -27.15
CA GLY A 419 31.87 -61.03 -26.24
C GLY A 419 32.65 -59.80 -25.74
N MET A 420 31.98 -58.75 -25.27
CA MET A 420 32.55 -57.59 -24.60
C MET A 420 32.47 -57.79 -23.09
N GLY A 421 33.51 -58.40 -22.52
CA GLY A 421 33.70 -58.46 -21.08
C GLY A 421 33.72 -57.06 -20.45
N ASN A 422 33.17 -56.94 -19.23
CA ASN A 422 33.24 -55.85 -18.23
C ASN A 422 33.27 -54.35 -18.66
N LYS A 423 33.08 -54.00 -19.94
CA LYS A 423 33.19 -52.62 -20.46
C LYS A 423 31.91 -52.10 -21.13
N ALA A 424 30.80 -52.85 -21.09
CA ALA A 424 29.54 -52.48 -21.78
C ALA A 424 28.52 -51.72 -20.91
N THR A 425 28.76 -51.59 -19.59
CA THR A 425 27.91 -50.82 -18.67
C THR A 425 27.84 -49.29 -18.94
N PRO A 426 28.90 -48.58 -19.40
CA PRO A 426 28.80 -47.14 -19.68
C PRO A 426 27.98 -46.83 -20.95
N LEU A 427 27.90 -47.77 -21.89
CA LEU A 427 27.22 -47.56 -23.18
C LEU A 427 25.68 -47.54 -23.03
N LEU A 428 25.13 -48.31 -22.08
CA LEU A 428 23.70 -48.31 -21.76
C LEU A 428 23.27 -47.05 -20.98
N ILE A 429 24.12 -46.56 -20.08
CA ILE A 429 23.88 -45.30 -19.37
C ILE A 429 23.87 -44.13 -20.37
N TRP A 430 24.79 -44.13 -21.33
CA TRP A 430 24.85 -43.12 -22.39
C TRP A 430 23.67 -43.22 -23.38
N PHE A 431 23.21 -44.43 -23.72
CA PHE A 431 22.04 -44.66 -24.59
C PHE A 431 20.69 -44.29 -23.94
N ILE A 432 20.60 -44.31 -22.61
CA ILE A 432 19.40 -43.87 -21.87
C ILE A 432 19.43 -42.33 -21.66
N LEU A 433 20.62 -41.73 -21.46
CA LEU A 433 20.77 -40.28 -21.29
C LEU A 433 20.61 -39.48 -22.59
N LEU A 434 21.05 -40.00 -23.74
CA LEU A 434 21.01 -39.27 -25.01
C LEU A 434 19.61 -38.90 -25.54
N PRO A 435 18.61 -39.81 -25.57
CA PRO A 435 17.29 -39.48 -26.10
C PRO A 435 16.45 -38.62 -25.17
N LEU A 436 16.75 -38.57 -23.86
CA LEU A 436 16.06 -37.69 -22.91
C LEU A 436 16.49 -36.22 -23.01
N LEU A 437 17.64 -35.92 -23.62
CA LEU A 437 18.09 -34.55 -23.90
C LEU A 437 17.50 -33.96 -25.19
N SER A 438 16.74 -34.74 -25.97
CA SER A 438 16.24 -34.33 -27.30
C SER A 438 14.71 -34.30 -27.42
N ILE A 439 13.97 -34.41 -26.31
CA ILE A 439 12.50 -34.27 -26.35
C ILE A 439 12.18 -32.76 -26.31
N PRO A 440 11.56 -32.19 -27.37
CA PRO A 440 11.11 -30.81 -27.33
C PRO A 440 10.08 -30.66 -26.20
N SER A 441 10.39 -29.78 -25.25
CA SER A 441 9.50 -29.43 -24.15
C SER A 441 8.17 -28.91 -24.72
N PRO A 442 7.01 -29.51 -24.38
CA PRO A 442 5.74 -28.90 -24.73
C PRO A 442 5.64 -27.55 -24.01
N ASN A 443 5.28 -26.51 -24.75
CA ASN A 443 5.00 -25.19 -24.18
C ASN A 443 3.96 -25.35 -23.06
N ILE A 444 4.35 -24.94 -21.86
CA ILE A 444 3.55 -24.99 -20.65
C ILE A 444 2.28 -24.16 -20.90
N GLN A 445 1.12 -24.83 -21.00
CA GLN A 445 -0.19 -24.22 -21.28
C GLN A 445 -0.74 -23.35 -20.13
N ALA A 446 0.00 -23.20 -19.02
CA ALA A 446 -0.33 -22.26 -17.96
C ALA A 446 0.11 -20.81 -18.28
N ALA A 447 0.85 -20.59 -19.38
CA ALA A 447 1.46 -19.30 -19.71
C ALA A 447 0.48 -18.21 -20.18
N GLU A 448 -0.74 -18.57 -20.60
CA GLU A 448 -1.73 -17.63 -21.15
C GLU A 448 -3.06 -17.64 -20.37
N PHE A 449 -3.02 -17.92 -19.07
CA PHE A 449 -4.21 -17.83 -18.23
C PHE A 449 -4.10 -16.68 -17.22
N PRO A 450 -5.04 -15.71 -17.21
CA PRO A 450 -6.19 -15.57 -18.09
C PRO A 450 -5.82 -15.08 -19.50
N SER A 451 -6.53 -15.58 -20.53
CA SER A 451 -6.29 -15.19 -21.91
C SER A 451 -6.73 -13.74 -22.18
N GLU A 452 -6.15 -13.10 -23.20
CA GLU A 452 -6.56 -11.76 -23.62
C GLU A 452 -8.06 -11.70 -23.99
N THR A 453 -8.59 -12.78 -24.55
CA THR A 453 -10.02 -12.94 -24.82
C THR A 453 -10.87 -12.89 -23.55
N LEU A 454 -10.45 -13.57 -22.49
CA LEU A 454 -11.14 -13.58 -21.19
C LEU A 454 -11.06 -12.21 -20.51
N LEU A 455 -9.91 -11.52 -20.60
CA LEU A 455 -9.76 -10.16 -20.07
C LEU A 455 -10.66 -9.17 -20.80
N ASN A 456 -10.75 -9.26 -22.12
CA ASN A 456 -11.65 -8.43 -22.91
C ASN A 456 -13.12 -8.73 -22.60
N GLU A 457 -13.48 -10.00 -22.39
CA GLU A 457 -14.82 -10.39 -21.97
C GLU A 457 -15.18 -9.83 -20.58
N LEU A 458 -14.28 -9.97 -19.59
CA LEU A 458 -14.47 -9.41 -18.25
C LEU A 458 -14.56 -7.88 -18.27
N LYS A 459 -13.73 -7.21 -19.07
CA LYS A 459 -13.79 -5.77 -19.29
C LYS A 459 -15.15 -5.35 -19.85
N ASN A 460 -15.60 -6.02 -20.90
CA ASN A 460 -16.90 -5.72 -21.51
C ASN A 460 -18.04 -5.93 -20.52
N ARG A 461 -18.05 -7.05 -19.78
CA ARG A 461 -19.06 -7.31 -18.74
C ARG A 461 -19.06 -6.28 -17.61
N LEU A 462 -17.89 -5.79 -17.19
CA LEU A 462 -17.78 -4.74 -16.17
C LEU A 462 -18.23 -3.37 -16.69
N GLN A 463 -18.02 -3.10 -17.98
CA GLN A 463 -18.51 -1.90 -18.65
C GLN A 463 -20.01 -1.97 -18.96
N GLU A 464 -20.56 -3.17 -19.12
CA GLU A 464 -21.99 -3.46 -19.32
C GLU A 464 -22.83 -3.37 -18.03
N VAL A 465 -22.22 -3.28 -16.84
CA VAL A 465 -22.96 -2.91 -15.62
C VAL A 465 -23.34 -1.43 -15.76
N GLU A 466 -24.50 -1.20 -16.37
CA GLU A 466 -25.08 0.09 -16.75
C GLU A 466 -25.01 1.12 -15.62
N MET A 467 -23.89 1.83 -15.53
CA MET A 467 -23.85 3.12 -14.87
C MET A 467 -24.68 4.05 -15.77
N PRO A 468 -25.85 4.54 -15.32
CA PRO A 468 -26.65 5.39 -16.17
C PRO A 468 -25.84 6.63 -16.55
N ASP A 469 -25.94 7.04 -17.82
CA ASP A 469 -25.16 8.15 -18.40
C ASP A 469 -25.24 9.44 -17.59
N CYS A 470 -26.28 9.60 -16.78
CA CYS A 470 -26.53 10.75 -15.94
C CYS A 470 -25.67 10.82 -14.66
N LEU A 471 -24.91 9.78 -14.29
CA LEU A 471 -24.07 9.84 -13.09
C LEU A 471 -22.97 10.91 -13.23
N PRO A 472 -22.72 11.74 -12.19
CA PRO A 472 -23.22 11.63 -10.82
C PRO A 472 -24.55 12.37 -10.53
N VAL A 473 -25.16 13.06 -11.49
CA VAL A 473 -26.34 13.93 -11.31
C VAL A 473 -27.54 13.41 -12.11
N CYS A 474 -28.19 12.37 -11.61
CA CYS A 474 -29.34 11.75 -12.28
C CYS A 474 -30.71 12.40 -11.97
N ALA A 475 -30.75 13.41 -11.11
CA ALA A 475 -31.89 14.28 -10.95
C ALA A 475 -31.49 15.68 -10.50
N GLN A 476 -32.32 16.66 -10.85
CA GLN A 476 -32.11 18.06 -10.57
C GLN A 476 -33.41 18.75 -10.13
N ILE A 477 -33.29 19.77 -9.28
CA ILE A 477 -34.42 20.63 -8.91
C ILE A 477 -34.40 21.86 -9.80
N GLN A 478 -35.32 21.96 -10.76
CA GLN A 478 -35.39 23.10 -11.67
C GLN A 478 -35.81 24.37 -10.96
N GLN A 479 -36.88 24.28 -10.18
CA GLN A 479 -37.47 25.43 -9.51
C GLN A 479 -37.99 25.05 -8.13
N MET A 480 -37.74 25.94 -7.18
CA MET A 480 -38.29 25.90 -5.84
C MET A 480 -39.12 27.16 -5.59
N ASN A 481 -40.41 27.00 -5.31
CA ASN A 481 -41.28 28.09 -4.89
C ASN A 481 -41.68 27.86 -3.44
N MET A 482 -41.41 28.84 -2.59
CA MET A 482 -41.75 28.78 -1.17
C MET A 482 -42.73 29.90 -0.81
N VAL A 483 -43.77 29.53 -0.08
CA VAL A 483 -44.68 30.47 0.56
C VAL A 483 -44.57 30.30 2.06
N ILE A 484 -44.18 31.36 2.77
CA ILE A 484 -44.08 31.39 4.23
C ILE A 484 -45.04 32.43 4.83
N THR A 485 -45.89 31.94 5.74
CA THR A 485 -46.84 32.75 6.52
C THR A 485 -46.62 32.51 8.02
N ASP A 486 -47.40 33.18 8.86
CA ASP A 486 -47.36 32.95 10.32
C ASP A 486 -47.81 31.56 10.77
N LYS A 487 -48.52 30.81 9.91
CA LYS A 487 -49.12 29.51 10.27
C LYS A 487 -48.54 28.33 9.50
N ILE A 488 -48.26 28.53 8.21
CA ILE A 488 -47.85 27.46 7.30
C ILE A 488 -46.63 27.85 6.47
N ILE A 489 -45.82 26.85 6.18
CA ILE A 489 -44.77 26.86 5.16
C ILE A 489 -45.16 25.84 4.10
N GLU A 490 -45.19 26.28 2.85
CA GLU A 490 -45.42 25.43 1.69
C GLU A 490 -44.24 25.58 0.73
N ILE A 491 -43.59 24.47 0.40
CA ILE A 491 -42.48 24.42 -0.57
C ILE A 491 -42.92 23.54 -1.74
N THR A 492 -42.89 24.09 -2.94
CA THR A 492 -43.13 23.37 -4.19
C THR A 492 -41.82 23.23 -4.94
N LEU A 493 -41.40 21.99 -5.18
CA LEU A 493 -40.21 21.60 -5.93
C LEU A 493 -40.63 21.02 -7.28
N GLN A 494 -40.05 21.53 -8.36
CA GLN A 494 -40.10 20.91 -9.69
C GLN A 494 -38.81 20.15 -9.90
N ILE A 495 -38.90 18.82 -10.01
CA ILE A 495 -37.75 17.91 -10.04
C ILE A 495 -37.80 17.09 -11.32
N ASP A 496 -36.69 17.07 -12.05
CA ASP A 496 -36.52 16.18 -13.21
C ASP A 496 -35.60 15.03 -12.81
N ALA A 497 -36.09 13.81 -12.93
CA ALA A 497 -35.32 12.59 -12.66
C ALA A 497 -35.11 11.80 -13.96
N GLN A 498 -33.87 11.67 -14.41
CA GLN A 498 -33.54 10.95 -15.64
C GLN A 498 -33.56 9.43 -15.44
N GLU A 499 -33.39 8.97 -14.20
CA GLU A 499 -33.52 7.57 -13.79
C GLU A 499 -34.24 7.49 -12.44
N SER A 500 -34.62 6.27 -12.01
CA SER A 500 -35.18 6.09 -10.67
C SER A 500 -34.10 6.35 -9.61
N VAL A 501 -34.30 7.40 -8.81
CA VAL A 501 -33.31 7.89 -7.85
C VAL A 501 -33.96 8.27 -6.53
N THR A 502 -33.15 8.33 -5.49
CA THR A 502 -33.57 8.85 -4.18
C THR A 502 -32.93 10.20 -3.94
N LEU A 503 -33.73 11.19 -3.57
CA LEU A 503 -33.28 12.58 -3.39
C LEU A 503 -33.55 13.09 -1.97
N PRO A 504 -32.64 13.88 -1.41
CA PRO A 504 -32.87 14.55 -0.14
C PRO A 504 -33.79 15.77 -0.35
N LEU A 505 -34.78 15.92 0.51
CA LEU A 505 -35.72 17.04 0.52
C LEU A 505 -35.26 18.12 1.51
N PRO A 506 -35.50 19.42 1.21
CA PRO A 506 -35.14 20.52 2.09
C PRO A 506 -35.97 20.47 3.38
N SER A 507 -35.41 19.87 4.43
CA SER A 507 -36.07 19.65 5.71
C SER A 507 -35.02 19.33 6.78
N GLU A 508 -35.27 19.79 8.01
CA GLU A 508 -34.42 19.47 9.15
C GLU A 508 -35.28 19.38 10.42
N TYR A 509 -35.28 18.21 11.07
CA TYR A 509 -36.21 17.89 12.17
C TYR A 509 -36.23 18.91 13.32
N ASN A 510 -35.09 19.56 13.63
CA ASN A 510 -34.97 20.53 14.72
C ASN A 510 -35.27 21.99 14.30
N GLN A 511 -35.38 22.26 12.99
CA GLN A 511 -35.60 23.62 12.47
C GLN A 511 -36.99 23.72 11.84
N TRP A 512 -37.23 22.97 10.76
CA TRP A 512 -38.51 22.87 10.09
C TRP A 512 -38.68 21.51 9.41
N PHE A 513 -39.81 20.87 9.68
CA PHE A 513 -40.12 19.55 9.16
C PHE A 513 -41.55 19.52 8.61
N PRO A 514 -41.77 19.03 7.37
CA PRO A 514 -43.11 18.96 6.80
C PRO A 514 -43.95 17.90 7.52
N ASN A 515 -45.24 18.17 7.68
CA ASN A 515 -46.22 17.18 8.13
C ASN A 515 -46.92 16.46 6.96
N GLN A 516 -46.74 16.97 5.74
CA GLN A 516 -47.29 16.37 4.52
C GLN A 516 -46.30 16.51 3.36
N VAL A 517 -46.08 15.41 2.62
CA VAL A 517 -45.30 15.36 1.39
C VAL A 517 -46.17 14.78 0.29
N LEU A 518 -46.36 15.54 -0.79
CA LEU A 518 -47.13 15.14 -1.96
C LEU A 518 -46.19 15.04 -3.17
N ASP A 519 -46.33 13.98 -3.97
CA ASP A 519 -45.73 13.84 -5.30
C ASP A 519 -46.85 13.92 -6.33
N ASN A 520 -46.82 14.92 -7.22
CA ASN A 520 -47.85 15.16 -8.23
C ASN A 520 -49.29 15.26 -7.66
N GLY A 521 -49.42 15.68 -6.40
CA GLY A 521 -50.71 15.86 -5.70
C GLY A 521 -51.17 14.66 -4.87
N GLU A 522 -50.51 13.50 -4.98
CA GLU A 522 -50.79 12.31 -4.16
C GLU A 522 -49.78 12.17 -3.00
N PRO A 523 -50.14 11.56 -1.87
CA PRO A 523 -49.18 11.27 -0.79
C PRO A 523 -48.00 10.46 -1.31
N ALA A 524 -46.78 10.94 -1.06
CA ALA A 524 -45.56 10.28 -1.53
C ALA A 524 -45.43 8.87 -0.92
N GLN A 525 -45.28 7.85 -1.78
CA GLN A 525 -45.34 6.44 -1.37
C GLN A 525 -44.06 5.93 -0.68
N ALA A 526 -42.91 6.55 -0.98
CA ALA A 526 -41.60 6.08 -0.54
C ALA A 526 -40.78 7.25 0.02
N VAL A 527 -41.13 7.65 1.23
CA VAL A 527 -40.42 8.67 2.01
C VAL A 527 -39.76 8.00 3.21
N TYR A 528 -38.48 8.28 3.46
CA TYR A 528 -37.80 7.82 4.66
C TYR A 528 -36.96 8.93 5.30
N ARG A 529 -36.68 8.79 6.59
CA ARG A 529 -35.85 9.73 7.34
C ARG A 529 -34.49 9.11 7.61
N ASN A 530 -33.43 9.83 7.27
CA ASN A 530 -32.05 9.45 7.58
C ASN A 530 -31.30 10.68 8.12
N ASN A 531 -30.63 10.55 9.28
CA ASN A 531 -29.86 11.63 9.90
C ASN A 531 -30.61 12.99 9.95
N ASN A 532 -31.86 13.01 10.43
CA ASN A 532 -32.72 14.20 10.54
C ASN A 532 -33.11 14.91 9.22
N THR A 533 -32.76 14.35 8.06
CA THR A 533 -33.22 14.80 6.74
C THR A 533 -34.26 13.83 6.16
N LEU A 534 -35.16 14.37 5.35
CA LEU A 534 -36.20 13.61 4.66
C LEU A 534 -35.73 13.25 3.25
N TRP A 535 -35.97 12.01 2.83
CA TRP A 535 -35.61 11.51 1.51
C TRP A 535 -36.84 10.98 0.79
N ILE A 536 -36.93 11.20 -0.51
CA ILE A 536 -37.99 10.71 -1.38
C ILE A 536 -37.41 9.86 -2.51
N ASN A 537 -38.01 8.71 -2.79
CA ASN A 537 -37.72 7.93 -3.99
C ASN A 537 -38.62 8.43 -5.13
N LEU A 538 -38.01 8.82 -6.25
CA LEU A 538 -38.70 9.24 -7.47
C LEU A 538 -38.43 8.25 -8.59
N LYS A 539 -39.42 8.09 -9.45
CA LYS A 539 -39.28 7.33 -10.71
C LYS A 539 -38.65 8.25 -11.76
N LYS A 540 -38.30 7.67 -12.91
CA LYS A 540 -37.87 8.45 -14.08
C LYS A 540 -39.04 9.33 -14.57
N GLY A 541 -38.79 10.63 -14.71
CA GLY A 541 -39.76 11.61 -15.19
C GLY A 541 -39.70 12.96 -14.46
N GLU A 542 -40.68 13.80 -14.76
CA GLU A 542 -40.88 15.08 -14.08
C GLU A 542 -41.81 14.91 -12.88
N HIS A 543 -41.45 15.53 -11.76
CA HIS A 543 -42.14 15.42 -10.49
C HIS A 543 -42.39 16.80 -9.89
N LYS A 544 -43.62 17.02 -9.41
CA LYS A 544 -43.98 18.19 -8.61
C LYS A 544 -44.15 17.76 -7.16
N VAL A 545 -43.09 17.94 -6.37
CA VAL A 545 -43.07 17.58 -4.95
C VAL A 545 -43.49 18.78 -4.10
N ILE A 546 -44.54 18.63 -3.29
CA ILE A 546 -45.06 19.67 -2.40
C ILE A 546 -44.84 19.25 -0.95
N LEU A 547 -44.12 20.08 -0.20
CA LEU A 547 -43.88 19.94 1.23
C LEU A 547 -44.73 20.96 1.97
N LYS A 548 -45.61 20.50 2.86
CA LYS A 548 -46.41 21.37 3.73
C LYS A 548 -46.08 21.09 5.18
N GLY A 549 -46.00 22.15 5.99
CA GLY A 549 -45.70 22.06 7.41
C GLY A 549 -46.15 23.32 8.14
N LEU A 550 -46.22 23.24 9.46
CA LEU A 550 -46.47 24.40 10.31
C LEU A 550 -45.22 25.29 10.35
N THR A 551 -45.42 26.60 10.44
CA THR A 551 -44.32 27.54 10.66
C THR A 551 -43.74 27.33 12.08
N PRO A 552 -42.40 27.25 12.25
CA PRO A 552 -41.80 27.07 13.57
C PRO A 552 -42.18 28.19 14.54
N LEU A 553 -42.28 27.87 15.84
CA LEU A 553 -42.53 28.87 16.90
C LEU A 553 -41.32 29.78 17.15
N LEU A 554 -40.13 29.37 16.69
CA LEU A 554 -38.89 30.10 16.86
C LEU A 554 -38.93 31.44 16.11
N SER A 555 -38.36 32.48 16.69
CA SER A 555 -38.21 33.79 16.04
C SER A 555 -37.21 33.76 14.86
N LYS A 556 -36.37 32.72 14.79
CA LYS A 556 -35.43 32.44 13.69
C LYS A 556 -35.33 30.94 13.45
N PHE A 557 -35.23 30.51 12.19
CA PHE A 557 -34.93 29.12 11.83
C PHE A 557 -34.19 29.04 10.48
N THR A 558 -33.61 27.89 10.18
CA THR A 558 -32.88 27.63 8.93
C THR A 558 -33.48 26.48 8.14
N LEU A 559 -33.38 26.55 6.82
CA LEU A 559 -33.78 25.48 5.91
C LEU A 559 -32.58 25.06 5.04
N PRO A 560 -32.03 23.84 5.23
CA PRO A 560 -30.95 23.34 4.38
C PRO A 560 -31.45 22.97 2.97
N LEU A 561 -30.60 23.18 1.97
CA LEU A 561 -30.84 22.85 0.55
C LEU A 561 -29.81 21.79 0.09
N PRO A 562 -29.99 20.50 0.48
CA PRO A 562 -29.00 19.44 0.21
C PRO A 562 -28.80 19.18 -1.29
N LEU A 563 -29.83 19.42 -2.09
CA LEU A 563 -29.75 19.52 -3.54
C LEU A 563 -30.21 20.93 -3.93
N LYS A 564 -29.31 21.73 -4.53
CA LYS A 564 -29.61 23.13 -4.85
C LYS A 564 -30.62 23.24 -5.99
N PRO A 565 -31.70 24.04 -5.84
CA PRO A 565 -32.55 24.39 -6.96
C PRO A 565 -31.83 25.34 -7.92
N ASN A 566 -32.08 25.21 -9.22
CA ASN A 566 -31.56 26.14 -10.23
C ASN A 566 -32.14 27.55 -10.05
N ARG A 567 -33.40 27.64 -9.60
CA ARG A 567 -34.07 28.90 -9.28
C ARG A 567 -34.96 28.78 -8.05
N ILE A 568 -34.89 29.75 -7.16
CA ILE A 568 -35.75 29.88 -5.99
C ILE A 568 -36.59 31.17 -6.04
N THR A 569 -37.85 31.07 -5.66
CA THR A 569 -38.70 32.23 -5.33
C THR A 569 -39.29 32.04 -3.94
N VAL A 570 -39.29 33.10 -3.15
CA VAL A 570 -39.79 33.07 -1.76
C VAL A 570 -40.79 34.20 -1.56
N GLU A 571 -42.06 33.83 -1.42
CA GLU A 571 -43.13 34.72 -1.01
C GLU A 571 -43.21 34.72 0.52
N LYS A 572 -42.89 35.87 1.12
CA LYS A 572 -42.75 36.02 2.57
C LYS A 572 -43.70 37.07 3.13
N SER A 573 -44.38 36.74 4.23
CA SER A 573 -45.19 37.67 5.01
C SER A 573 -44.81 37.59 6.49
N GLY A 574 -44.35 38.70 7.07
CA GLY A 574 -43.89 38.76 8.47
C GLY A 574 -42.50 38.17 8.73
N TRP A 575 -41.77 37.77 7.68
CA TRP A 575 -40.44 37.16 7.75
C TRP A 575 -39.46 37.87 6.83
N GLU A 576 -38.23 38.01 7.29
CA GLU A 576 -37.05 38.35 6.51
C GLU A 576 -36.31 37.05 6.15
N VAL A 577 -35.70 37.01 4.95
CA VAL A 577 -35.08 35.80 4.39
C VAL A 577 -33.70 36.18 3.86
N VAL A 578 -32.69 35.42 4.29
CA VAL A 578 -31.29 35.53 3.86
C VAL A 578 -30.89 34.23 3.17
N GLY A 579 -30.04 34.32 2.14
CA GLY A 579 -29.60 33.16 1.32
C GLY A 579 -30.29 33.03 -0.04
N VAL A 580 -31.12 34.01 -0.43
CA VAL A 580 -31.70 34.13 -1.78
C VAL A 580 -31.05 35.31 -2.51
N HIS A 581 -30.51 35.05 -3.70
CA HIS A 581 -29.84 36.05 -4.54
C HIS A 581 -30.83 36.76 -5.47
N GLU A 582 -30.46 37.94 -5.99
CA GLU A 582 -31.31 38.76 -6.89
C GLU A 582 -31.65 38.05 -8.21
N ASN A 583 -30.77 37.16 -8.67
CA ASN A 583 -30.97 36.32 -9.85
C ASN A 583 -31.80 35.05 -9.58
N GLY A 584 -32.28 34.85 -8.34
CA GLY A 584 -33.03 33.67 -7.92
C GLY A 584 -32.15 32.45 -7.63
N TRP A 585 -30.83 32.61 -7.46
CA TRP A 585 -29.98 31.52 -6.94
C TRP A 585 -30.10 31.44 -5.42
N SER A 586 -29.73 30.29 -4.84
CA SER A 586 -29.71 30.08 -3.39
C SER A 586 -28.32 29.70 -2.89
N ASP A 587 -28.03 30.05 -1.64
CA ASP A 587 -26.93 29.47 -0.88
C ASP A 587 -27.22 27.98 -0.54
N ASP A 588 -26.35 27.32 0.23
CA ASP A 588 -26.56 25.95 0.72
C ASP A 588 -27.75 25.84 1.70
N GLN A 589 -28.23 26.98 2.21
CA GLN A 589 -29.34 27.06 3.15
C GLN A 589 -30.02 28.43 3.11
N LEU A 590 -31.27 28.49 3.56
CA LEU A 590 -32.03 29.73 3.73
C LEU A 590 -32.23 30.00 5.21
N GLN A 591 -32.04 31.25 5.64
CA GLN A 591 -32.30 31.67 7.01
C GLN A 591 -33.51 32.59 7.05
N PHE A 592 -34.41 32.30 7.99
CA PHE A 592 -35.64 33.04 8.21
C PHE A 592 -35.58 33.73 9.57
N SER A 593 -35.93 35.02 9.61
CA SER A 593 -36.09 35.78 10.85
C SER A 593 -37.40 36.56 10.87
N ARG A 594 -38.17 36.44 11.95
CA ARG A 594 -39.45 37.14 12.08
C ARG A 594 -39.20 38.64 12.15
N ILE A 595 -39.89 39.41 11.31
CA ILE A 595 -39.87 40.87 11.37
C ILE A 595 -40.64 41.25 12.62
N GLN A 596 -39.96 41.75 13.65
CA GLN A 596 -40.62 42.19 14.87
C GLN A 596 -41.61 43.30 14.53
N GLN A 597 -42.90 42.95 14.50
CA GLN A 597 -43.93 43.96 14.68
C GLN A 597 -43.85 44.39 16.14
N THR A 598 -43.63 45.67 16.38
CA THR A 598 -43.75 46.32 17.67
C THR A 598 -45.21 46.23 18.17
N ARG A 599 -45.68 45.03 18.51
CA ARG A 599 -46.90 44.84 19.30
C ARG A 599 -46.51 44.93 20.76
N GLN A 600 -46.83 46.08 21.34
CA GLN A 600 -46.96 46.23 22.79
C GLN A 600 -48.10 45.32 23.28
N ASP A 601 -47.87 44.02 23.41
CA ASP A 601 -48.71 43.13 24.22
C ASP A 601 -47.88 42.64 25.42
N LYS A 602 -48.03 43.37 26.53
CA LYS A 602 -47.34 43.20 27.81
C LYS A 602 -47.86 42.01 28.64
N THR A 603 -48.35 40.94 28.04
CA THR A 603 -48.91 39.81 28.80
C THR A 603 -48.49 38.45 28.25
N LYS A 604 -47.20 38.15 28.45
CA LYS A 604 -46.61 36.85 28.89
C LYS A 604 -45.12 36.86 28.53
N PRO A 605 -44.18 36.90 29.50
CA PRO A 605 -42.77 36.73 29.20
C PRO A 605 -42.54 35.24 28.92
N VAL A 606 -42.57 34.84 27.65
CA VAL A 606 -41.85 33.62 27.26
C VAL A 606 -40.38 34.02 27.32
N LEU A 607 -39.65 33.49 28.31
CA LEU A 607 -38.20 33.61 28.38
C LEU A 607 -37.62 32.78 27.23
N GLU A 608 -37.48 33.38 26.05
CA GLU A 608 -36.64 32.79 25.00
C GLU A 608 -35.18 32.87 25.47
N PRO A 609 -34.44 31.75 25.54
CA PRO A 609 -33.00 31.81 25.74
C PRO A 609 -32.41 32.64 24.60
N GLY A 610 -31.84 33.80 24.94
CA GLY A 610 -31.18 34.64 23.94
C GLY A 610 -30.06 33.86 23.29
N VAL A 611 -30.20 33.56 22.00
CA VAL A 611 -29.12 32.96 21.20
C VAL A 611 -27.98 33.97 21.18
N LEU A 612 -26.83 33.59 21.74
CA LEU A 612 -25.62 34.41 21.74
C LEU A 612 -25.22 34.71 20.29
N PRO A 613 -24.77 35.94 19.98
CA PRO A 613 -24.26 36.25 18.65
C PRO A 613 -23.13 35.28 18.29
N PRO A 614 -23.07 34.81 17.04
CA PRO A 614 -22.07 33.82 16.64
C PRO A 614 -20.67 34.42 16.76
N PHE A 615 -19.74 33.66 17.35
CA PHE A 615 -18.35 34.05 17.50
C PHE A 615 -17.48 33.14 16.65
N VAL A 616 -16.66 33.72 15.78
CA VAL A 616 -15.82 32.97 14.83
C VAL A 616 -14.37 33.42 14.91
N ARG A 617 -13.45 32.52 14.56
CA ARG A 617 -12.04 32.79 14.29
C ARG A 617 -11.81 32.77 12.79
N VAL A 618 -11.20 33.82 12.27
CA VAL A 618 -10.78 33.90 10.87
C VAL A 618 -9.30 33.54 10.80
N GLU A 619 -8.97 32.44 10.12
CA GLU A 619 -7.60 32.03 9.83
C GLU A 619 -7.32 32.28 8.35
N ARG A 620 -6.22 32.98 8.04
CA ARG A 620 -5.73 33.15 6.67
C ARG A 620 -4.38 32.49 6.53
N LEU A 621 -4.27 31.55 5.60
CA LEU A 621 -3.01 30.95 5.20
C LEU A 621 -2.57 31.55 3.87
N LEU A 622 -1.49 32.31 3.90
CA LEU A 622 -0.91 32.92 2.71
C LEU A 622 0.19 32.02 2.15
N SER A 623 0.00 31.55 0.93
CA SER A 623 0.96 30.74 0.20
C SER A 623 1.69 31.61 -0.81
N VAL A 624 2.92 32.00 -0.47
CA VAL A 624 3.79 32.85 -1.30
C VAL A 624 4.78 31.95 -2.06
N GLY A 625 4.55 31.75 -3.36
CA GLY A 625 5.38 30.92 -4.23
C GLY A 625 5.32 31.39 -5.69
N LEU A 626 5.27 30.46 -6.65
CA LEU A 626 5.09 30.82 -8.06
C LEU A 626 3.74 31.50 -8.32
N ASP A 627 2.67 31.03 -7.68
CA ASP A 627 1.35 31.67 -7.64
C ASP A 627 1.01 32.00 -6.19
N TRP A 628 0.60 33.25 -5.95
CA TRP A 628 0.20 33.71 -4.63
C TRP A 628 -1.26 33.35 -4.38
N ARG A 629 -1.51 32.61 -3.30
CA ARG A 629 -2.85 32.17 -2.92
C ARG A 629 -3.12 32.46 -1.45
N VAL A 630 -4.37 32.70 -1.14
CA VAL A 630 -4.87 32.87 0.23
C VAL A 630 -5.96 31.83 0.44
N ILE A 631 -5.79 31.02 1.48
CA ILE A 631 -6.84 30.12 1.96
C ILE A 631 -7.41 30.77 3.22
N THR A 632 -8.67 31.19 3.18
CA THR A 632 -9.35 31.75 4.35
C THR A 632 -10.28 30.71 4.93
N ARG A 633 -10.14 30.44 6.24
CA ARG A 633 -10.99 29.52 7.02
C ARG A 633 -11.71 30.30 8.11
N ILE A 634 -13.02 30.16 8.15
CA ILE A 634 -13.89 30.68 9.21
C ILE A 634 -14.24 29.51 10.12
N ILE A 635 -13.75 29.58 11.36
CA ILE A 635 -13.93 28.54 12.35
C ILE A 635 -14.88 29.06 13.43
N ARG A 636 -16.02 28.40 13.60
CA ARG A 636 -16.99 28.71 14.65
C ARG A 636 -16.41 28.38 16.03
N ILE A 637 -16.45 29.33 16.95
CA ILE A 637 -16.09 29.15 18.37
C ILE A 637 -17.36 29.06 19.24
N SER A 638 -18.44 29.77 18.87
CA SER A 638 -19.72 29.69 19.58
C SER A 638 -20.38 28.31 19.42
N PRO A 639 -21.30 27.91 20.33
CA PRO A 639 -22.07 26.67 20.18
C PRO A 639 -22.75 26.52 18.80
N ALA A 640 -22.93 25.28 18.36
CA ALA A 640 -23.49 24.91 17.05
C ALA A 640 -25.03 24.99 17.01
N ASP A 641 -25.60 25.99 17.68
CA ASP A 641 -27.04 26.06 17.97
C ASP A 641 -27.80 26.96 16.98
N SER A 642 -27.08 27.79 16.21
CA SER A 642 -27.66 28.73 15.24
C SER A 642 -26.75 28.96 14.03
N ALA A 643 -27.29 29.35 12.86
CA ALA A 643 -26.46 29.75 11.73
C ALA A 643 -25.57 30.97 12.01
N VAL A 644 -24.45 31.08 11.29
CA VAL A 644 -23.56 32.26 11.31
C VAL A 644 -23.74 33.04 10.02
N VAL A 645 -24.05 34.33 10.14
CA VAL A 645 -24.03 35.28 9.02
C VAL A 645 -23.16 36.47 9.39
N LEU A 646 -22.08 36.69 8.64
CA LEU A 646 -21.14 37.80 8.87
C LEU A 646 -20.42 38.18 7.58
N THR A 647 -19.81 39.36 7.57
CA THR A 647 -19.06 39.86 6.42
C THR A 647 -17.57 39.90 6.75
N VAL A 648 -16.72 39.29 5.90
CA VAL A 648 -15.25 39.25 6.10
C VAL A 648 -14.55 40.04 4.99
N PRO A 649 -13.83 41.13 5.29
CA PRO A 649 -13.19 41.96 4.27
C PRO A 649 -12.06 41.21 3.56
N LEU A 650 -11.97 41.28 2.23
CA LEU A 650 -10.88 40.70 1.45
C LEU A 650 -9.57 41.50 1.64
N LEU A 651 -8.42 40.84 1.46
CA LEU A 651 -7.13 41.53 1.40
C LEU A 651 -7.03 42.38 0.12
N PRO A 652 -6.23 43.46 0.11
CA PRO A 652 -5.96 44.22 -1.11
C PRO A 652 -5.39 43.30 -2.21
N GLY A 653 -6.03 43.30 -3.39
CA GLY A 653 -5.64 42.43 -4.51
C GLY A 653 -6.03 40.95 -4.36
N GLU A 654 -6.84 40.58 -3.36
CA GLU A 654 -7.41 39.24 -3.22
C GLU A 654 -8.62 39.05 -4.14
N SER A 655 -8.64 37.97 -4.90
CA SER A 655 -9.75 37.57 -5.78
C SER A 655 -10.18 36.15 -5.46
N VAL A 656 -11.42 35.99 -4.99
CA VAL A 656 -11.97 34.68 -4.60
C VAL A 656 -12.13 33.79 -5.82
N THR A 657 -11.61 32.57 -5.74
CA THR A 657 -11.67 31.56 -6.81
C THR A 657 -12.61 30.41 -6.50
N SER A 658 -13.00 30.23 -5.23
CA SER A 658 -13.96 29.20 -4.85
C SER A 658 -15.36 29.50 -5.41
N PRO A 659 -15.99 28.56 -6.14
CA PRO A 659 -17.35 28.74 -6.63
C PRO A 659 -18.35 28.81 -5.48
N GLY A 660 -19.39 29.65 -5.63
CA GLY A 660 -20.47 29.78 -4.65
C GLY A 660 -20.19 30.71 -3.46
N VAL A 661 -19.02 31.38 -3.43
CA VAL A 661 -18.69 32.36 -2.38
C VAL A 661 -19.04 33.77 -2.86
N ARG A 662 -19.96 34.45 -2.15
CA ARG A 662 -20.43 35.77 -2.55
C ARG A 662 -19.47 36.86 -2.05
N VAL A 663 -19.00 37.68 -3.00
CA VAL A 663 -18.23 38.88 -2.71
C VAL A 663 -19.10 40.11 -2.97
N LYS A 664 -19.25 40.96 -1.96
CA LYS A 664 -19.95 42.25 -2.05
C LYS A 664 -19.13 43.30 -1.33
N ASP A 665 -18.96 44.48 -1.93
CA ASP A 665 -18.23 45.62 -1.34
C ASP A 665 -16.82 45.26 -0.83
N ASN A 666 -16.05 44.49 -1.63
CA ASN A 666 -14.70 43.97 -1.30
C ASN A 666 -14.66 43.08 -0.04
N ALA A 667 -15.74 42.40 0.27
CA ALA A 667 -15.85 41.50 1.42
C ALA A 667 -16.67 40.25 1.07
N VAL A 668 -16.39 39.14 1.74
CA VAL A 668 -17.13 37.89 1.58
C VAL A 668 -18.31 37.86 2.54
N GLU A 669 -19.50 37.60 2.01
CA GLU A 669 -20.68 37.27 2.82
C GLU A 669 -20.57 35.79 3.24
N VAL A 670 -20.28 35.56 4.52
CA VAL A 670 -20.16 34.23 5.12
C VAL A 670 -21.53 33.79 5.62
N ASN A 671 -21.98 32.62 5.16
CA ASN A 671 -23.23 31.98 5.58
C ASN A 671 -22.95 30.53 5.97
N MET A 672 -22.94 30.22 7.27
CA MET A 672 -22.65 28.88 7.80
C MET A 672 -23.87 28.26 8.47
N ALA A 673 -24.15 26.99 8.18
CA ALA A 673 -25.23 26.24 8.84
C ALA A 673 -25.02 26.07 10.34
N ALA A 674 -26.09 25.81 11.10
CA ALA A 674 -26.04 25.69 12.56
C ALA A 674 -24.99 24.66 13.01
N GLN A 675 -24.96 23.49 12.36
CA GLN A 675 -23.99 22.42 12.62
C GLN A 675 -22.65 22.60 11.88
N GLN A 676 -22.53 23.60 11.01
CA GLN A 676 -21.30 23.85 10.27
C GLN A 676 -20.31 24.58 11.18
N THR A 677 -19.20 23.91 11.46
CA THR A 677 -18.12 24.42 12.33
C THR A 677 -17.04 25.15 11.55
N VAL A 678 -16.90 24.86 10.24
CA VAL A 678 -15.87 25.46 9.38
C VAL A 678 -16.44 25.81 8.00
N MET A 679 -16.12 26.99 7.49
CA MET A 679 -16.25 27.38 6.09
C MET A 679 -14.88 27.78 5.54
N GLN A 680 -14.57 27.41 4.31
CA GLN A 680 -13.30 27.72 3.68
C GLN A 680 -13.50 28.22 2.25
N TRP A 681 -12.68 29.18 1.84
CA TRP A 681 -12.52 29.53 0.43
C TRP A 681 -11.07 29.79 0.08
N ASP A 682 -10.79 29.63 -1.22
CA ASP A 682 -9.51 29.83 -1.86
C ASP A 682 -9.58 31.07 -2.75
N SER A 683 -8.52 31.87 -2.67
CA SER A 683 -8.39 33.12 -3.42
C SER A 683 -7.01 33.20 -4.06
N THR A 684 -6.92 33.85 -5.20
CA THR A 684 -5.65 34.33 -5.76
C THR A 684 -5.32 35.70 -5.19
N LEU A 685 -4.05 35.97 -4.95
CA LEU A 685 -3.58 37.27 -4.46
C LEU A 685 -2.63 37.87 -5.49
N GLU A 686 -2.84 39.14 -5.83
CA GLU A 686 -1.95 39.87 -6.72
C GLU A 686 -0.53 39.95 -6.12
N LYS A 687 0.50 39.79 -6.96
CA LYS A 687 1.90 39.85 -6.52
C LYS A 687 2.30 41.30 -6.30
N THR A 688 2.70 41.63 -5.08
CA THR A 688 3.11 42.98 -4.69
C THR A 688 4.43 42.95 -3.93
N ASP A 689 5.25 43.99 -4.07
CA ASP A 689 6.53 44.09 -3.35
C ASP A 689 6.38 44.22 -1.82
N LYS A 690 5.20 44.66 -1.36
CA LYS A 690 4.86 44.80 0.06
C LYS A 690 3.42 44.36 0.29
N LEU A 691 3.22 43.44 1.25
CA LEU A 691 1.90 42.99 1.68
C LEU A 691 1.56 43.58 3.06
N GLU A 692 0.45 44.31 3.17
CA GLU A 692 -0.05 44.86 4.43
C GLU A 692 -1.25 44.04 4.94
N LEU A 693 -1.15 43.54 6.18
CA LEU A 693 -2.21 42.76 6.82
C LEU A 693 -2.88 43.61 7.89
N ILE A 694 -4.11 44.04 7.60
CA ILE A 694 -4.92 44.86 8.52
C ILE A 694 -6.02 43.97 9.10
N ALA A 695 -6.15 43.96 10.43
CA ALA A 695 -7.25 43.26 11.09
C ALA A 695 -8.60 43.92 10.75
N PRO A 696 -9.68 43.15 10.54
CA PRO A 696 -11.03 43.71 10.36
C PRO A 696 -11.41 44.56 11.58
N LYS A 697 -12.03 45.73 11.35
CA LYS A 697 -12.58 46.58 12.43
C LYS A 697 -13.94 46.10 12.89
#